data_AF-A0A2U3KJ03-F1
#
_entry.id   AF-A0A2U3KJ03-F1
#
_cell.length_a   1.000
_cell.length_b   1.000
_cell.length_c   1.000
_cell.angle_alpha   90.00
_cell.angle_beta   90.00
_cell.angle_gamma   90.00
#
_symmetry.space_group_name_H-M   'P 1'
#
loop_
_entity.id
_entity.type
_entity.pdbx_description
1 polymer ?
#
loop_
_entity_poly.entity_id
_entity_poly.type
_entity_poly.pdbx_seq_one_letter_code
_entity_poly.pdbx_strand_id
1 'polypeptide(L)'
;MRLVNALVMTAVLTGAAWAQTPAPCSCGKNPPGPPAPRSLKPYAGAPDDLRPFSKYAKPYYEYYQNLIEYNGAARDIPDPDLKDLDEIRIGFLAPLRDHPDQVLGNRMLNGATMAIDEANAAGGYGGKPFRLITHNDYNNWQNQSAATGVAKDSAIWGAASNDAVRMIYDDKVWAMFGSISAESTHIALRLSLKAETPIVNSASTDPTIPETIIPWYFTNIQDDRVQGYTLARHIYTELGFRRVAILRINDRYGRFGVLKFRDASRRLGHPVVIEQKFMPGDTDFRRQLAVIEDSRVDAVVIWADIGPTAEILKEMRELGMRQRVFGSHRTISGTAGDELIKLAGPAAEGFEAVYPYDPTRADPRWLDFVARYQARFHEAPDHFAALAYDAMQILLDAICRAGLNRGRIRDALTGIENYKGVTGDLVFDPNCKNIAPMYLGRVHNGTISYRRITMEKAYARVGENGVQYAGPALPDEKSNDLKIGVFGPHAGEVVKSLMWGQPRVAAPMWGRAPSPVQSSEARQPGVHLSLIPIPSESSWGKASADLVKAVYQDHVLALIALDRNSSHLAEQIGVKSFVPVVAISSDRALTSTNIPWIFRLPEGTPVDEALRCLYAAIAQAGPNRASIREVLASGALVAGVRFESTGELMK
;
A
#
# COMPACT_ATOMS: atom_id res chain seq x y z
N MET A 1 30.40 -50.75 30.72
CA MET A 1 29.46 -51.86 30.45
C MET A 1 28.21 -51.67 31.29
N ARG A 2 27.24 -50.90 30.78
CA ARG A 2 25.87 -50.78 31.31
C ARG A 2 25.02 -50.11 30.23
N LEU A 3 24.07 -50.87 29.70
CA LEU A 3 23.00 -50.39 28.82
C LEU A 3 22.03 -49.52 29.62
N VAL A 4 21.62 -48.39 29.06
CA VAL A 4 20.29 -47.79 29.31
C VAL A 4 19.78 -47.24 27.98
N ASN A 5 18.65 -47.79 27.54
CA ASN A 5 17.91 -47.41 26.34
C ASN A 5 17.45 -45.95 26.40
N ALA A 6 17.79 -45.15 25.39
CA ALA A 6 17.13 -43.89 25.09
C ALA A 6 16.06 -44.14 24.01
N LEU A 7 14.79 -44.15 24.43
CA LEU A 7 13.64 -44.08 23.53
C LEU A 7 13.61 -42.66 22.95
N VAL A 8 14.08 -42.50 21.71
CA VAL A 8 13.84 -41.27 20.94
C VAL A 8 12.41 -41.37 20.40
N MET A 9 11.49 -40.60 21.00
CA MET A 9 10.17 -40.36 20.42
C MET A 9 10.37 -39.57 19.11
N THR A 10 10.25 -40.28 17.99
CA THR A 10 9.99 -39.69 16.68
C THR A 10 8.59 -39.09 16.72
N ALA A 11 8.50 -37.81 17.07
CA ALA A 11 7.30 -37.03 16.81
C ALA A 11 7.22 -36.84 15.29
N VAL A 12 6.54 -37.77 14.62
CA VAL A 12 6.03 -37.56 13.26
C VAL A 12 5.00 -36.44 13.38
N LEU A 13 5.46 -35.20 13.19
CA LEU A 13 4.59 -34.09 12.85
C LEU A 13 3.97 -34.43 11.50
N THR A 14 2.81 -35.07 11.53
CA THR A 14 1.85 -35.04 10.42
C THR A 14 1.37 -33.60 10.30
N GLY A 15 2.22 -32.75 9.71
CA GLY A 15 1.79 -31.47 9.18
C GLY A 15 0.72 -31.77 8.14
N ALA A 16 -0.54 -31.49 8.48
CA ALA A 16 -1.60 -31.41 7.51
C ALA A 16 -1.13 -30.41 6.45
N ALA A 17 -0.74 -30.92 5.29
CA ALA A 17 -0.38 -30.10 4.15
C ALA A 17 -1.63 -29.29 3.78
N TRP A 18 -1.60 -27.98 4.05
CA TRP A 18 -2.58 -27.02 3.53
C TRP A 18 -2.33 -26.72 2.04
N ALA A 19 -1.76 -27.68 1.32
CA ALA A 19 -1.77 -27.65 -0.13
C ALA A 19 -3.19 -27.99 -0.57
N GLN A 20 -4.03 -26.95 -0.70
CA GLN A 20 -5.19 -27.06 -1.58
C GLN A 20 -4.60 -27.46 -2.94
N THR A 21 -4.78 -28.71 -3.33
CA THR A 21 -4.51 -29.11 -4.72
C THR A 21 -5.29 -28.15 -5.61
N PRO A 22 -4.61 -27.43 -6.54
CA PRO A 22 -5.29 -26.47 -7.38
C PRO A 22 -6.47 -27.17 -8.06
N ALA A 23 -7.64 -26.54 -8.02
CA ALA A 23 -8.82 -27.10 -8.68
C ALA A 23 -8.49 -27.30 -10.17
N PRO A 24 -8.93 -28.41 -10.79
CA PRO A 24 -8.71 -28.62 -12.21
C PRO A 24 -9.25 -27.46 -13.04
N CYS A 25 -8.49 -27.07 -14.06
CA CYS A 25 -8.82 -25.96 -14.94
C CYS A 25 -10.23 -26.13 -15.54
N SER A 26 -11.06 -25.08 -15.47
CA SER A 26 -12.43 -25.12 -16.00
C SER A 26 -12.50 -25.04 -17.53
N CYS A 27 -11.38 -24.77 -18.20
CA CYS A 27 -11.21 -24.80 -19.66
C CYS A 27 -12.30 -24.01 -20.42
N GLY A 28 -12.65 -22.82 -19.91
CA GLY A 28 -13.64 -21.96 -20.56
C GLY A 28 -15.08 -22.46 -20.49
N LYS A 29 -15.42 -23.43 -19.61
CA LYS A 29 -16.80 -23.94 -19.44
C LYS A 29 -17.83 -22.85 -19.15
N ASN A 30 -17.43 -21.82 -18.40
CA ASN A 30 -18.27 -20.67 -18.04
C ASN A 30 -17.42 -19.40 -18.17
N PRO A 31 -17.19 -18.91 -19.40
CA PRO A 31 -16.34 -17.76 -19.60
C PRO A 31 -16.98 -16.51 -18.97
N PRO A 32 -16.20 -15.64 -18.30
CA PRO A 32 -16.73 -14.38 -17.82
C PRO A 32 -17.15 -13.53 -19.03
N GLY A 33 -18.27 -12.81 -18.88
CA GLY A 33 -18.62 -11.74 -19.80
C GLY A 33 -17.67 -10.55 -19.67
N PRO A 34 -17.89 -9.48 -20.47
CA PRO A 34 -17.16 -8.24 -20.32
C PRO A 34 -17.20 -7.74 -18.87
N PRO A 35 -16.09 -7.22 -18.34
CA PRO A 35 -16.04 -6.70 -16.97
C PRO A 35 -17.06 -5.56 -16.80
N ALA A 36 -17.67 -5.49 -15.62
CA ALA A 36 -18.56 -4.38 -15.28
C ALA A 36 -17.78 -3.04 -15.34
N PRO A 37 -18.41 -1.96 -15.85
CA PRO A 37 -17.81 -0.64 -15.76
C PRO A 37 -17.47 -0.30 -14.31
N ARG A 38 -16.25 0.13 -14.06
CA ARG A 38 -15.80 0.56 -12.74
C ARG A 38 -14.93 1.80 -12.83
N SER A 39 -14.96 2.59 -11.78
CA SER A 39 -14.16 3.79 -11.66
C SER A 39 -13.50 3.88 -10.29
N LEU A 40 -12.33 4.50 -10.24
CA LEU A 40 -11.60 4.80 -9.02
C LEU A 40 -11.29 6.29 -9.00
N LYS A 41 -11.80 6.96 -7.96
CA LYS A 41 -11.52 8.38 -7.70
C LYS A 41 -10.93 8.49 -6.29
N PRO A 42 -9.73 9.05 -6.13
CA PRO A 42 -8.93 9.72 -7.17
C PRO A 42 -8.00 8.71 -7.92
N TYR A 43 -7.56 8.99 -9.16
CA TYR A 43 -6.72 8.09 -9.97
C TYR A 43 -5.54 7.49 -9.19
N ALA A 44 -5.47 6.17 -9.21
CA ALA A 44 -4.57 5.30 -8.44
C ALA A 44 -4.51 5.58 -6.94
N GLY A 45 -5.60 6.08 -6.35
CA GLY A 45 -5.67 6.42 -4.93
C GLY A 45 -4.72 7.55 -4.54
N ALA A 46 -4.30 8.42 -5.47
CA ALA A 46 -3.37 9.50 -5.15
C ALA A 46 -4.05 10.59 -4.29
N PRO A 47 -3.53 10.89 -3.09
CA PRO A 47 -4.07 11.94 -2.22
C PRO A 47 -4.03 13.32 -2.88
N ASP A 48 -4.96 14.19 -2.51
CA ASP A 48 -5.20 15.51 -3.12
C ASP A 48 -3.95 16.39 -3.19
N ASP A 49 -3.15 16.40 -2.13
CA ASP A 49 -1.90 17.16 -2.03
C ASP A 49 -0.75 16.57 -2.86
N LEU A 50 -0.91 15.34 -3.38
CA LEU A 50 0.04 14.67 -4.26
C LEU A 50 -0.46 14.59 -5.71
N ARG A 51 -1.67 15.07 -6.02
CA ARG A 51 -2.19 15.10 -7.39
C ARG A 51 -1.43 16.09 -8.26
N PRO A 52 -1.26 15.83 -9.57
CA PRO A 52 -0.74 16.83 -10.50
C PRO A 52 -1.54 18.13 -10.44
N PHE A 53 -0.86 19.27 -10.30
CA PHE A 53 -1.46 20.60 -10.39
C PHE A 53 -0.98 21.27 -11.67
N SER A 54 -1.91 21.52 -12.59
CA SER A 54 -1.71 22.38 -13.77
C SER A 54 -3.07 22.74 -14.37
N LYS A 55 -3.14 23.78 -15.21
CA LYS A 55 -4.37 24.17 -15.91
C LYS A 55 -5.01 23.05 -16.75
N TYR A 56 -4.26 21.99 -17.06
CA TYR A 56 -4.72 20.82 -17.83
C TYR A 56 -4.65 19.51 -17.03
N ALA A 57 -4.33 19.57 -15.73
CA ALA A 57 -4.17 18.36 -14.92
C ALA A 57 -5.49 17.63 -14.68
N LYS A 58 -6.62 18.35 -14.59
CA LYS A 58 -7.93 17.75 -14.37
C LYS A 58 -8.33 16.77 -15.50
N PRO A 59 -8.33 17.16 -16.79
CA PRO A 59 -8.57 16.22 -17.89
C PRO A 59 -7.63 15.01 -17.87
N TYR A 60 -6.32 15.23 -17.67
CA TYR A 60 -5.35 14.13 -17.56
C TYR A 60 -5.70 13.18 -16.42
N TYR A 61 -6.02 13.71 -15.25
CA TYR A 61 -6.27 12.92 -14.05
C TYR A 61 -7.61 12.16 -14.10
N GLU A 62 -8.64 12.75 -14.69
CA GLU A 62 -9.95 12.13 -14.87
C GLU A 62 -9.93 11.03 -15.94
N TYR A 63 -9.06 11.15 -16.94
CA TYR A 63 -8.95 10.19 -18.03
C TYR A 63 -8.59 8.77 -17.56
N TYR A 64 -7.78 8.65 -16.50
CA TYR A 64 -7.35 7.36 -15.94
C TYR A 64 -8.24 6.84 -14.80
N GLN A 65 -9.42 7.41 -14.58
CA GLN A 65 -10.29 6.98 -13.47
C GLN A 65 -11.21 5.83 -13.83
N ASN A 66 -11.44 5.58 -15.11
CA ASN A 66 -12.42 4.59 -15.58
C ASN A 66 -11.71 3.38 -16.19
N LEU A 67 -12.38 2.23 -16.10
CA LEU A 67 -11.93 1.02 -16.78
C LEU A 67 -11.84 1.27 -18.29
N ILE A 68 -10.74 0.82 -18.88
CA ILE A 68 -10.53 0.93 -20.33
C ILE A 68 -11.56 0.04 -21.04
N GLU A 69 -12.42 0.65 -21.85
CA GLU A 69 -13.37 -0.08 -22.68
C GLU A 69 -12.67 -0.81 -23.82
N TYR A 70 -13.10 -2.05 -24.07
CA TYR A 70 -12.66 -2.81 -25.24
C TYR A 70 -13.90 -3.26 -26.01
N ASN A 71 -14.09 -2.67 -27.19
CA ASN A 71 -15.25 -2.89 -28.07
C ASN A 71 -14.89 -3.69 -29.35
N GLY A 72 -13.71 -4.32 -29.37
CA GLY A 72 -13.27 -5.13 -30.51
C GLY A 72 -13.86 -6.54 -30.53
N ALA A 73 -13.68 -7.21 -31.67
CA ALA A 73 -14.30 -8.50 -31.99
C ALA A 73 -13.53 -9.73 -31.48
N ALA A 74 -12.41 -9.56 -30.76
CA ALA A 74 -11.62 -10.70 -30.25
C ALA A 74 -12.45 -11.74 -29.47
N ARG A 75 -13.54 -11.32 -28.82
CA ARG A 75 -14.44 -12.20 -28.06
C ARG A 75 -15.19 -13.20 -28.95
N ASP A 76 -15.44 -12.83 -30.20
CA ASP A 76 -16.25 -13.59 -31.14
C ASP A 76 -15.41 -14.67 -31.84
N ILE A 77 -14.09 -14.66 -31.65
CA ILE A 77 -13.20 -15.71 -32.15
C ILE A 77 -13.48 -17.01 -31.37
N PRO A 78 -13.90 -18.11 -32.02
CA PRO A 78 -14.16 -19.36 -31.31
C PRO A 78 -12.89 -19.94 -30.69
N ASP A 79 -13.04 -20.67 -29.58
CA ASP A 79 -11.93 -21.47 -29.06
C ASP A 79 -11.51 -22.52 -30.11
N PRO A 80 -10.21 -22.80 -30.25
CA PRO A 80 -9.75 -23.93 -31.07
C PRO A 80 -10.20 -25.26 -30.46
N ASP A 81 -10.32 -26.30 -31.29
CA ASP A 81 -10.48 -27.66 -30.77
C ASP A 81 -9.22 -28.06 -30.02
N LEU A 82 -9.37 -28.47 -28.75
CA LEU A 82 -8.26 -28.88 -27.91
C LEU A 82 -7.50 -30.08 -28.48
N LYS A 83 -8.12 -30.87 -29.37
CA LYS A 83 -7.46 -31.97 -30.08
C LYS A 83 -6.39 -31.50 -31.05
N ASP A 84 -6.50 -30.28 -31.55
CA ASP A 84 -5.54 -29.68 -32.49
C ASP A 84 -4.33 -29.05 -31.79
N LEU A 85 -4.30 -29.11 -30.46
CA LEU A 85 -3.25 -28.52 -29.63
C LEU A 85 -2.52 -29.60 -28.83
N ASP A 86 -1.19 -29.53 -28.83
CA ASP A 86 -0.34 -30.37 -27.97
C ASP A 86 -0.07 -29.71 -26.61
N GLU A 87 -0.05 -28.37 -26.57
CA GLU A 87 0.30 -27.57 -25.40
C GLU A 87 -0.38 -26.19 -25.45
N ILE A 88 -0.52 -25.55 -24.30
CA ILE A 88 -1.02 -24.18 -24.17
C ILE A 88 0.15 -23.23 -23.95
N ARG A 89 0.46 -22.43 -24.97
CA ARG A 89 1.66 -21.59 -24.97
C ARG A 89 1.41 -20.22 -24.34
N ILE A 90 2.28 -19.86 -23.40
CA ILE A 90 2.41 -18.51 -22.83
C ILE A 90 3.81 -18.03 -23.17
N GLY A 91 3.91 -16.87 -23.80
CA GLY A 91 5.19 -16.30 -24.12
C GLY A 91 5.80 -15.61 -22.90
N PHE A 92 7.10 -15.77 -22.67
CA PHE A 92 7.84 -15.15 -21.58
C PHE A 92 8.98 -14.29 -22.13
N LEU A 93 8.91 -12.97 -21.94
CA LEU A 93 9.85 -12.00 -22.47
C LEU A 93 10.60 -11.31 -21.32
N ALA A 94 11.91 -11.51 -21.23
CA ALA A 94 12.73 -11.00 -20.11
C ALA A 94 14.22 -10.87 -20.48
N PRO A 95 15.02 -10.15 -19.67
CA PRO A 95 16.47 -10.19 -19.79
C PRO A 95 16.97 -11.52 -19.20
N LEU A 96 17.10 -12.57 -20.02
CA LEU A 96 17.47 -13.91 -19.57
C LEU A 96 18.96 -14.18 -19.66
N ARG A 97 19.65 -13.50 -20.59
CA ARG A 97 21.08 -13.66 -20.85
C ARG A 97 21.68 -12.40 -21.44
N ASP A 98 23.00 -12.28 -21.28
CA ASP A 98 23.84 -11.23 -21.86
C ASP A 98 23.44 -9.80 -21.42
N HIS A 99 22.70 -9.65 -20.32
CA HIS A 99 22.14 -8.39 -19.81
C HIS A 99 22.51 -8.18 -18.32
N PRO A 100 22.78 -6.94 -17.84
CA PRO A 100 23.01 -6.66 -16.41
C PRO A 100 21.92 -7.20 -15.47
N ASP A 101 20.64 -6.93 -15.78
CA ASP A 101 19.46 -7.48 -15.09
C ASP A 101 19.20 -9.00 -15.28
N GLN A 102 20.12 -9.79 -15.86
CA GLN A 102 19.86 -11.21 -16.13
C GLN A 102 19.51 -12.03 -14.88
N VAL A 103 20.09 -11.67 -13.72
CA VAL A 103 19.79 -12.33 -12.44
C VAL A 103 18.32 -12.12 -12.07
N LEU A 104 17.83 -10.88 -12.23
CA LEU A 104 16.45 -10.53 -11.94
C LEU A 104 15.50 -11.24 -12.93
N GLY A 105 15.85 -11.27 -14.22
CA GLY A 105 15.07 -11.96 -15.25
C GLY A 105 14.96 -13.46 -15.03
N ASN A 106 16.04 -14.11 -14.58
CA ASN A 106 16.03 -15.52 -14.25
C ASN A 106 15.23 -15.83 -12.97
N ARG A 107 15.27 -14.95 -11.96
CA ARG A 107 14.39 -15.10 -10.77
C ARG A 107 12.92 -14.91 -11.13
N MET A 108 12.60 -13.96 -12.00
CA MET A 108 11.25 -13.79 -12.58
C MET A 108 10.80 -15.07 -13.32
N LEU A 109 11.70 -15.67 -14.12
CA LEU A 109 11.42 -16.93 -14.82
C LEU A 109 11.19 -18.10 -13.87
N ASN A 110 11.97 -18.22 -12.79
CA ASN A 110 11.80 -19.26 -11.78
C ASN A 110 10.42 -19.16 -11.11
N GLY A 111 10.01 -17.95 -10.72
CA GLY A 111 8.68 -17.70 -10.14
C GLY A 111 7.54 -18.12 -11.08
N ALA A 112 7.61 -17.71 -12.36
CA ALA A 112 6.64 -18.09 -13.38
C ALA A 112 6.65 -19.60 -13.67
N THR A 113 7.83 -20.22 -13.71
CA THR A 113 8.01 -21.67 -13.94
C THR A 113 7.35 -22.48 -12.82
N MET A 114 7.49 -22.04 -11.57
CA MET A 114 6.88 -22.71 -10.43
C MET A 114 5.34 -22.74 -10.51
N ALA A 115 4.71 -21.64 -10.92
CA ALA A 115 3.27 -21.59 -11.14
C ALA A 115 2.83 -22.53 -12.29
N ILE A 116 3.63 -22.62 -13.35
CA ILE A 116 3.37 -23.52 -14.49
C ILE A 116 3.53 -24.99 -14.10
N ASP A 117 4.59 -25.33 -13.34
CA ASP A 117 4.84 -26.67 -12.80
C ASP A 117 3.63 -27.13 -11.96
N GLU A 118 3.11 -26.25 -11.10
CA GLU A 118 1.92 -26.52 -10.29
C GLU A 118 0.63 -26.69 -11.11
N ALA A 119 0.38 -25.82 -12.09
CA ALA A 119 -0.79 -25.94 -12.96
C ALA A 119 -0.75 -27.23 -13.81
N ASN A 120 0.44 -27.62 -14.28
CA ASN A 120 0.63 -28.88 -15.00
C ASN A 120 0.46 -30.09 -14.10
N ALA A 121 0.96 -30.05 -12.86
CA ALA A 121 0.72 -31.09 -11.86
C ALA A 121 -0.78 -31.23 -11.51
N ALA A 122 -1.56 -30.15 -11.61
CA ALA A 122 -3.02 -30.15 -11.45
C ALA A 122 -3.79 -30.60 -12.71
N GLY A 123 -3.10 -31.10 -13.74
CA GLY A 123 -3.71 -31.64 -14.96
C GLY A 123 -3.76 -30.68 -16.15
N GLY A 124 -3.13 -29.51 -16.04
CA GLY A 124 -3.03 -28.53 -17.13
C GLY A 124 -4.39 -28.00 -17.61
N TYR A 125 -4.46 -27.62 -18.88
CA TYR A 125 -5.69 -27.17 -19.54
C TYR A 125 -6.34 -28.36 -20.25
N GLY A 126 -7.30 -29.01 -19.60
CA GLY A 126 -8.03 -30.14 -20.18
C GLY A 126 -7.13 -31.33 -20.52
N GLY A 127 -6.07 -31.54 -19.72
CA GLY A 127 -5.04 -32.56 -19.96
C GLY A 127 -3.89 -32.11 -20.85
N LYS A 128 -3.94 -30.90 -21.44
CA LYS A 128 -2.82 -30.32 -22.19
C LYS A 128 -1.91 -29.51 -21.27
N PRO A 129 -0.58 -29.69 -21.33
CA PRO A 129 0.34 -28.93 -20.51
C PRO A 129 0.39 -27.46 -20.94
N PHE A 130 0.53 -26.57 -19.97
CA PHE A 130 1.00 -25.20 -20.20
C PHE A 130 2.51 -25.20 -20.48
N ARG A 131 2.94 -24.37 -21.42
CA ARG A 131 4.33 -24.22 -21.86
C ARG A 131 4.73 -22.75 -21.84
N LEU A 132 5.81 -22.41 -21.14
CA LEU A 132 6.47 -21.12 -21.28
C LEU A 132 7.40 -21.14 -22.48
N ILE A 133 7.19 -20.21 -23.41
CA ILE A 133 8.05 -19.98 -24.57
C ILE A 133 8.92 -18.77 -24.28
N THR A 134 10.20 -18.99 -23.98
CA THR A 134 11.10 -17.96 -23.47
C THR A 134 11.81 -17.20 -24.60
N HIS A 135 11.82 -15.87 -24.49
CA HIS A 135 12.54 -14.97 -25.37
C HIS A 135 13.37 -13.97 -24.56
N ASN A 136 14.52 -13.59 -25.12
CA ASN A 136 15.44 -12.65 -24.52
C ASN A 136 15.17 -11.24 -25.07
N ASP A 137 14.78 -10.30 -24.22
CA ASP A 137 14.34 -8.97 -24.66
C ASP A 137 15.48 -7.95 -24.80
N TYR A 138 16.72 -8.39 -24.61
CA TYR A 138 17.89 -7.54 -24.61
C TYR A 138 18.36 -7.16 -26.04
N ASN A 139 18.55 -5.87 -26.26
CA ASN A 139 19.45 -5.33 -27.28
C ASN A 139 20.46 -4.35 -26.66
N ASN A 140 21.65 -4.30 -27.26
CA ASN A 140 22.88 -3.70 -26.73
C ASN A 140 22.93 -2.16 -26.61
N TRP A 141 21.81 -1.44 -26.48
CA TRP A 141 21.77 0.02 -26.62
C TRP A 141 22.67 0.78 -25.61
N GLN A 142 22.97 0.19 -24.45
CA GLN A 142 23.78 0.81 -23.40
C GLN A 142 25.27 0.45 -23.48
N ASN A 143 25.65 -0.51 -24.32
CA ASN A 143 27.04 -0.95 -24.40
C ASN A 143 27.84 -0.03 -25.36
N GLN A 144 28.08 1.21 -24.93
CA GLN A 144 29.15 2.05 -25.49
C GLN A 144 30.54 1.58 -25.03
N SER A 145 30.62 0.66 -24.05
CA SER A 145 31.87 0.05 -23.62
C SER A 145 32.29 -1.05 -24.57
N ALA A 146 33.41 -0.86 -25.26
CA ALA A 146 34.00 -1.82 -26.20
C ALA A 146 34.58 -3.09 -25.54
N ALA A 147 34.16 -3.46 -24.32
CA ALA A 147 34.88 -4.42 -23.49
C ALA A 147 34.49 -5.90 -23.67
N THR A 148 33.36 -6.26 -24.29
CA THR A 148 32.84 -7.64 -24.21
C THR A 148 32.69 -8.42 -25.52
N GLY A 149 33.19 -7.95 -26.66
CA GLY A 149 33.23 -8.78 -27.89
C GLY A 149 31.87 -9.27 -28.42
N VAL A 150 30.76 -8.81 -27.84
CA VAL A 150 29.39 -9.15 -28.26
C VAL A 150 29.07 -8.36 -29.53
N ALA A 151 28.60 -9.06 -30.57
CA ALA A 151 28.25 -8.46 -31.85
C ALA A 151 27.23 -7.33 -31.66
N LYS A 152 27.53 -6.18 -32.28
CA LYS A 152 26.66 -5.01 -32.29
C LYS A 152 25.49 -5.25 -33.25
N ASP A 153 24.38 -5.81 -32.77
CA ASP A 153 23.14 -5.72 -33.52
C ASP A 153 22.58 -4.30 -33.40
N SER A 154 22.37 -3.65 -34.55
CA SER A 154 22.17 -2.19 -34.65
C SER A 154 20.70 -1.77 -34.53
N ALA A 155 19.78 -2.72 -34.31
CA ALA A 155 18.37 -2.41 -34.18
C ALA A 155 18.03 -2.00 -32.74
N ILE A 156 18.03 -0.69 -32.49
CA ILE A 156 17.63 0.03 -31.24
C ILE A 156 16.29 -0.48 -30.66
N TRP A 157 15.46 -1.09 -31.50
CA TRP A 157 14.11 -1.59 -31.17
C TRP A 157 13.91 -3.07 -31.50
N GLY A 158 14.89 -3.71 -32.19
CA GLY A 158 14.67 -4.93 -32.96
C GLY A 158 14.49 -6.18 -32.13
N ALA A 159 15.29 -6.44 -31.08
CA ALA A 159 15.24 -7.72 -30.37
C ALA A 159 13.89 -7.94 -29.68
N ALA A 160 13.51 -7.07 -28.73
CA ALA A 160 12.22 -7.14 -28.06
C ALA A 160 11.02 -7.10 -29.03
N SER A 161 11.08 -6.31 -30.11
CA SER A 161 10.00 -6.28 -31.10
C SER A 161 9.93 -7.58 -31.92
N ASN A 162 11.08 -8.09 -32.38
CA ASN A 162 11.13 -9.30 -33.20
C ASN A 162 10.70 -10.51 -32.38
N ASP A 163 11.14 -10.60 -31.15
CA ASP A 163 10.74 -11.69 -30.27
C ASP A 163 9.26 -11.60 -29.88
N ALA A 164 8.73 -10.42 -29.56
CA ALA A 164 7.29 -10.26 -29.36
C ALA A 164 6.49 -10.60 -30.64
N VAL A 165 6.99 -10.28 -31.83
CA VAL A 165 6.37 -10.70 -33.11
C VAL A 165 6.40 -12.23 -33.26
N ARG A 166 7.55 -12.89 -33.00
CA ARG A 166 7.65 -14.36 -33.02
C ARG A 166 6.68 -15.01 -32.05
N MET A 167 6.62 -14.52 -30.81
CA MET A 167 5.69 -15.01 -29.79
C MET A 167 4.23 -14.98 -30.29
N ILE A 168 3.84 -13.88 -30.93
CA ILE A 168 2.46 -13.68 -31.40
C ILE A 168 2.14 -14.52 -32.64
N TYR A 169 3.02 -14.52 -33.65
CA TYR A 169 2.71 -15.04 -34.99
C TYR A 169 3.30 -16.42 -35.27
N ASP A 170 4.49 -16.72 -34.76
CA ASP A 170 5.20 -17.98 -34.98
C ASP A 170 4.85 -18.98 -33.86
N ASP A 171 5.06 -18.58 -32.60
CA ASP A 171 4.79 -19.42 -31.44
C ASP A 171 3.30 -19.49 -31.10
N LYS A 172 2.52 -18.50 -31.55
CA LYS A 172 1.06 -18.41 -31.39
C LYS A 172 0.62 -18.47 -29.93
N VAL A 173 1.28 -17.68 -29.07
CA VAL A 173 1.00 -17.65 -27.63
C VAL A 173 -0.39 -17.08 -27.32
N TRP A 174 -1.01 -17.55 -26.24
CA TRP A 174 -2.32 -17.02 -25.79
C TRP A 174 -2.19 -15.71 -25.02
N ALA A 175 -1.05 -15.50 -24.38
CA ALA A 175 -0.69 -14.27 -23.69
C ALA A 175 0.84 -14.14 -23.64
N MET A 176 1.31 -12.93 -23.42
CA MET A 176 2.71 -12.63 -23.13
C MET A 176 2.86 -12.30 -21.64
N PHE A 177 4.00 -12.68 -21.07
CA PHE A 177 4.40 -12.40 -19.71
C PHE A 177 5.74 -11.65 -19.70
N GLY A 178 5.85 -10.59 -18.91
CA GLY A 178 7.05 -9.76 -18.78
C GLY A 178 6.88 -8.34 -19.35
N SER A 179 7.93 -7.52 -19.41
CA SER A 179 9.32 -7.76 -18.98
C SER A 179 9.68 -6.95 -17.72
N ILE A 180 10.92 -7.10 -17.24
CA ILE A 180 11.57 -6.17 -16.31
C ILE A 180 11.81 -4.81 -16.97
N SER A 181 12.19 -4.80 -18.25
CA SER A 181 12.45 -3.56 -18.98
C SER A 181 11.15 -2.82 -19.31
N ALA A 182 11.09 -1.56 -18.91
CA ALA A 182 10.00 -0.66 -19.29
C ALA A 182 10.02 -0.36 -20.79
N GLU A 183 11.19 -0.27 -21.42
CA GLU A 183 11.34 -0.12 -22.87
C GLU A 183 10.72 -1.31 -23.62
N SER A 184 11.12 -2.53 -23.28
CA SER A 184 10.59 -3.75 -23.90
C SER A 184 9.09 -3.88 -23.69
N THR A 185 8.60 -3.52 -22.50
CA THR A 185 7.16 -3.57 -22.20
C THR A 185 6.38 -2.55 -23.05
N HIS A 186 6.90 -1.33 -23.22
CA HIS A 186 6.30 -0.33 -24.14
C HIS A 186 6.28 -0.79 -25.60
N ILE A 187 7.31 -1.54 -26.04
CA ILE A 187 7.35 -2.14 -27.38
C ILE A 187 6.28 -3.23 -27.52
N ALA A 188 6.23 -4.15 -26.56
CA ALA A 188 5.25 -5.23 -26.53
C ALA A 188 3.81 -4.69 -26.51
N LEU A 189 3.54 -3.62 -25.77
CA LEU A 189 2.24 -2.95 -25.73
C LEU A 189 1.76 -2.51 -27.12
N ARG A 190 2.64 -1.93 -27.96
CA ARG A 190 2.27 -1.50 -29.31
C ARG A 190 1.90 -2.66 -30.23
N LEU A 191 2.56 -3.81 -30.05
CA LEU A 191 2.25 -5.03 -30.78
C LEU A 191 0.95 -5.66 -30.26
N SER A 192 0.80 -5.74 -28.95
CA SER A 192 -0.39 -6.22 -28.25
C SER A 192 -1.65 -5.45 -28.66
N LEU A 193 -1.57 -4.13 -28.83
CA LEU A 193 -2.67 -3.32 -29.33
C LEU A 193 -3.15 -3.76 -30.72
N LYS A 194 -2.22 -4.09 -31.63
CA LYS A 194 -2.54 -4.50 -33.01
C LYS A 194 -2.95 -5.97 -33.12
N ALA A 195 -2.32 -6.83 -32.33
CA ALA A 195 -2.48 -8.28 -32.40
C ALA A 195 -3.44 -8.84 -31.34
N GLU A 196 -4.08 -7.96 -30.57
CA GLU A 196 -5.08 -8.29 -29.55
C GLU A 196 -4.60 -9.38 -28.59
N THR A 197 -3.36 -9.25 -28.12
CA THR A 197 -2.67 -10.26 -27.29
C THR A 197 -2.41 -9.71 -25.88
N PRO A 198 -3.03 -10.28 -24.83
CA PRO A 198 -2.83 -9.83 -23.45
C PRO A 198 -1.36 -9.89 -23.01
N ILE A 199 -0.94 -8.90 -22.21
CA ILE A 199 0.35 -8.82 -21.53
C ILE A 199 0.10 -8.79 -20.03
N VAL A 200 0.76 -9.69 -19.30
CA VAL A 200 0.84 -9.67 -17.84
C VAL A 200 2.26 -9.32 -17.42
N ASN A 201 2.43 -8.33 -16.56
CA ASN A 201 3.74 -7.84 -16.10
C ASN A 201 3.87 -7.89 -14.58
N SER A 202 5.04 -8.26 -14.07
CA SER A 202 5.31 -8.38 -12.63
C SER A 202 6.51 -7.59 -12.11
N ALA A 203 7.13 -6.74 -12.93
CA ALA A 203 8.45 -6.19 -12.61
C ALA A 203 8.66 -4.74 -13.05
N SER A 204 8.09 -4.31 -14.19
CA SER A 204 8.28 -2.95 -14.66
C SER A 204 7.39 -1.98 -13.89
N THR A 205 8.02 -1.02 -13.19
CA THR A 205 7.32 -0.03 -12.37
C THR A 205 7.05 1.29 -13.09
N ASP A 206 7.40 1.41 -14.38
CA ASP A 206 7.21 2.64 -15.14
C ASP A 206 5.71 3.00 -15.24
N PRO A 207 5.30 4.14 -14.64
CA PRO A 207 3.90 4.52 -14.58
C PRO A 207 3.31 4.89 -15.95
N THR A 208 4.16 5.13 -16.96
CA THR A 208 3.70 5.48 -18.31
C THR A 208 3.14 4.28 -19.07
N ILE A 209 3.42 3.05 -18.63
CA ILE A 209 2.94 1.82 -19.26
C ILE A 209 1.42 1.69 -19.17
N PRO A 210 0.79 1.69 -17.98
CA PRO A 210 -0.67 1.70 -17.89
C PRO A 210 -1.27 3.02 -18.38
N GLU A 211 -0.52 4.12 -18.39
CA GLU A 211 -0.98 5.43 -18.92
C GLU A 211 -1.14 5.43 -20.46
N THR A 212 -0.72 4.38 -21.18
CA THR A 212 -0.98 4.21 -22.62
C THR A 212 -2.42 3.90 -22.97
N ILE A 213 -3.25 3.47 -22.00
CA ILE A 213 -4.65 3.08 -22.20
C ILE A 213 -4.83 1.93 -23.21
N ILE A 214 -3.81 1.10 -23.38
CA ILE A 214 -3.92 -0.11 -24.19
C ILE A 214 -4.68 -1.17 -23.39
N PRO A 215 -5.84 -1.68 -23.87
CA PRO A 215 -6.75 -2.50 -23.06
C PRO A 215 -6.26 -3.92 -22.78
N TRP A 216 -5.02 -4.24 -23.14
CA TRP A 216 -4.44 -5.59 -23.16
C TRP A 216 -3.34 -5.76 -22.10
N TYR A 217 -3.28 -4.92 -21.08
CA TYR A 217 -2.22 -4.91 -20.09
C TYR A 217 -2.75 -5.14 -18.67
N PHE A 218 -2.02 -5.92 -17.89
CA PHE A 218 -2.27 -6.17 -16.47
C PHE A 218 -0.95 -6.23 -15.70
N THR A 219 -0.89 -5.65 -14.50
CA THR A 219 0.32 -5.73 -13.67
C THR A 219 0.04 -5.83 -12.18
N ASN A 220 0.79 -6.71 -11.50
CA ASN A 220 0.67 -6.92 -10.06
C ASN A 220 1.72 -6.18 -9.22
N ILE A 221 2.70 -5.50 -9.83
CA ILE A 221 3.65 -4.66 -9.10
C ILE A 221 3.12 -3.21 -9.00
N GLN A 222 3.37 -2.58 -7.87
CA GLN A 222 3.07 -1.15 -7.70
C GLN A 222 4.05 -0.29 -8.50
N ASP A 223 3.52 0.65 -9.29
CA ASP A 223 4.33 1.54 -10.11
C ASP A 223 5.09 2.63 -9.31
N ASP A 224 5.93 3.40 -10.01
CA ASP A 224 6.78 4.43 -9.40
C ASP A 224 5.98 5.59 -8.79
N ARG A 225 4.67 5.72 -9.09
CA ARG A 225 3.82 6.69 -8.37
C ARG A 225 3.62 6.23 -6.95
N VAL A 226 3.27 4.96 -6.74
CA VAL A 226 3.05 4.43 -5.39
C VAL A 226 4.36 4.50 -4.60
N GLN A 227 5.48 4.07 -5.20
CA GLN A 227 6.81 4.16 -4.58
C GLN A 227 7.19 5.60 -4.24
N GLY A 228 7.18 6.50 -5.22
CA GLY A 228 7.63 7.87 -5.05
C GLY A 228 6.75 8.68 -4.10
N TYR A 229 5.42 8.47 -4.12
CA TYR A 229 4.50 9.16 -3.22
C TYR A 229 4.62 8.65 -1.79
N THR A 230 4.83 7.34 -1.62
CA THR A 230 5.08 6.72 -0.31
C THR A 230 6.39 7.25 0.30
N LEU A 231 7.49 7.27 -0.46
CA LEU A 231 8.76 7.85 -0.01
C LEU A 231 8.63 9.33 0.32
N ALA A 232 7.96 10.12 -0.54
CA ALA A 232 7.77 11.55 -0.28
C ALA A 232 6.94 11.78 1.00
N ARG A 233 5.88 11.00 1.21
CA ARG A 233 5.08 11.07 2.43
C ARG A 233 5.92 10.76 3.66
N HIS A 234 6.68 9.67 3.62
CA HIS A 234 7.55 9.30 4.74
C HIS A 234 8.61 10.37 5.03
N ILE A 235 9.35 10.82 4.02
CA ILE A 235 10.48 11.73 4.18
C ILE A 235 10.03 13.14 4.61
N TYR A 236 9.10 13.74 3.88
CA TYR A 236 8.70 15.14 4.11
C TYR A 236 7.62 15.28 5.18
N THR A 237 6.67 14.34 5.21
CA THR A 237 5.55 14.40 6.15
C THR A 237 5.94 13.70 7.45
N GLU A 238 6.19 12.39 7.47
CA GLU A 238 6.41 11.67 8.73
C GLU A 238 7.70 12.11 9.44
N LEU A 239 8.83 12.20 8.72
CA LEU A 239 10.14 12.53 9.30
C LEU A 239 10.46 14.02 9.34
N GLY A 240 9.74 14.85 8.56
CA GLY A 240 9.91 16.30 8.55
C GLY A 240 11.18 16.80 7.87
N PHE A 241 11.90 15.95 7.12
CA PHE A 241 13.04 16.39 6.31
C PHE A 241 12.57 17.34 5.21
N ARG A 242 13.42 18.28 4.79
CA ARG A 242 13.02 19.31 3.81
C ARG A 242 13.97 19.41 2.64
N ARG A 243 15.25 19.09 2.85
CA ARG A 243 16.31 19.21 1.84
C ARG A 243 16.73 17.81 1.42
N VAL A 244 16.25 17.35 0.28
CA VAL A 244 16.49 15.99 -0.21
C VAL A 244 17.25 16.03 -1.53
N ALA A 245 18.30 15.21 -1.63
CA ALA A 245 18.98 14.91 -2.89
C ALA A 245 18.50 13.59 -3.48
N ILE A 246 18.71 13.42 -4.78
CA ILE A 246 18.51 12.16 -5.49
C ILE A 246 19.84 11.72 -6.09
N LEU A 247 20.18 10.43 -5.95
CA LEU A 247 21.23 9.77 -6.71
C LEU A 247 20.64 8.59 -7.47
N ARG A 248 20.77 8.56 -8.79
CA ARG A 248 20.14 7.51 -9.62
C ARG A 248 21.02 7.01 -10.74
N ILE A 249 20.75 5.78 -11.19
CA ILE A 249 21.31 5.25 -12.42
C ILE A 249 20.80 6.05 -13.65
N ASN A 250 21.61 6.15 -14.70
CA ASN A 250 21.31 6.91 -15.92
C ASN A 250 20.75 6.05 -17.07
N ASP A 251 19.72 5.27 -16.78
CA ASP A 251 18.93 4.51 -17.75
C ASP A 251 17.44 4.93 -17.69
N ARG A 252 16.53 4.14 -18.26
CA ARG A 252 15.09 4.43 -18.12
C ARG A 252 14.57 4.18 -16.70
N TYR A 253 14.99 3.11 -16.03
CA TYR A 253 14.56 2.79 -14.67
C TYR A 253 14.84 3.96 -13.72
N GLY A 254 16.08 4.45 -13.70
CA GLY A 254 16.46 5.61 -12.89
C GLY A 254 15.76 6.90 -13.36
N ARG A 255 15.76 7.21 -14.66
CA ARG A 255 15.19 8.48 -15.16
C ARG A 255 13.69 8.60 -14.95
N PHE A 256 12.91 7.53 -15.17
CA PHE A 256 11.45 7.55 -15.02
C PHE A 256 11.03 7.31 -13.57
N GLY A 257 11.76 6.48 -12.83
CA GLY A 257 11.43 6.16 -11.44
C GLY A 257 11.44 7.36 -10.50
N VAL A 258 12.42 8.25 -10.67
CA VAL A 258 12.53 9.45 -9.80
C VAL A 258 11.53 10.56 -10.14
N LEU A 259 10.88 10.50 -11.31
CA LEU A 259 9.98 11.58 -11.77
C LEU A 259 8.84 11.82 -10.78
N LYS A 260 8.19 10.74 -10.33
CA LYS A 260 7.01 10.84 -9.45
C LYS A 260 7.40 11.26 -8.03
N PHE A 261 8.57 10.85 -7.54
CA PHE A 261 9.12 11.37 -6.28
C PHE A 261 9.45 12.86 -6.37
N ARG A 262 10.12 13.31 -7.45
CA ARG A 262 10.44 14.73 -7.67
C ARG A 262 9.17 15.59 -7.77
N ASP A 263 8.16 15.09 -8.46
CA ASP A 263 6.87 15.77 -8.58
C ASP A 263 6.16 15.86 -7.22
N ALA A 264 6.12 14.78 -6.45
CA ALA A 264 5.58 14.78 -5.09
C ALA A 264 6.34 15.76 -4.17
N SER A 265 7.67 15.76 -4.24
CA SER A 265 8.55 16.68 -3.50
C SER A 265 8.17 18.14 -3.74
N ARG A 266 7.97 18.53 -5.00
CA ARG A 266 7.51 19.89 -5.37
C ARG A 266 6.11 20.20 -4.82
N ARG A 267 5.17 19.26 -4.93
CA ARG A 267 3.78 19.43 -4.47
C ARG A 267 3.67 19.58 -2.95
N LEU A 268 4.52 18.89 -2.21
CA LEU A 268 4.64 19.02 -0.77
C LEU A 268 5.43 20.25 -0.32
N GLY A 269 5.87 21.12 -1.24
CA GLY A 269 6.60 22.35 -0.92
C GLY A 269 8.10 22.16 -0.64
N HIS A 270 8.66 21.00 -0.98
CA HIS A 270 10.05 20.63 -0.73
C HIS A 270 10.73 20.16 -2.02
N PRO A 271 10.97 21.04 -3.02
CA PRO A 271 11.61 20.63 -4.25
C PRO A 271 12.98 19.98 -3.98
N VAL A 272 13.28 18.91 -4.73
CA VAL A 272 14.58 18.22 -4.68
C VAL A 272 15.70 19.23 -4.89
N VAL A 273 16.67 19.24 -3.98
CA VAL A 273 17.77 20.23 -3.96
C VAL A 273 18.73 19.97 -5.12
N ILE A 274 19.10 18.70 -5.30
CA ILE A 274 20.01 18.27 -6.35
C ILE A 274 19.71 16.84 -6.78
N GLU A 275 19.82 16.57 -8.08
CA GLU A 275 19.72 15.25 -8.67
C GLU A 275 21.06 14.93 -9.34
N GLN A 276 21.79 13.96 -8.81
CA GLN A 276 23.00 13.41 -9.41
C GLN A 276 22.69 12.07 -10.09
N LYS A 277 23.53 11.72 -11.06
CA LYS A 277 23.41 10.48 -11.81
C LYS A 277 24.76 9.79 -11.98
N PHE A 278 24.72 8.48 -12.10
CA PHE A 278 25.86 7.64 -12.49
C PHE A 278 25.48 6.75 -13.69
N MET A 279 26.47 6.26 -14.42
CA MET A 279 26.27 5.42 -15.59
C MET A 279 26.18 3.93 -15.20
N PRO A 280 25.42 3.12 -15.95
CA PRO A 280 25.45 1.66 -15.76
C PRO A 280 26.89 1.13 -15.81
N GLY A 281 27.27 0.33 -14.82
CA GLY A 281 28.63 -0.22 -14.69
C GLY A 281 29.60 0.64 -13.89
N ASP A 282 29.24 1.86 -13.50
CA ASP A 282 30.06 2.66 -12.56
C ASP A 282 30.19 1.94 -11.20
N THR A 283 31.37 2.01 -10.62
CA THR A 283 31.70 1.41 -9.30
C THR A 283 32.27 2.42 -8.31
N ASP A 284 32.37 3.69 -8.68
CA ASP A 284 32.85 4.80 -7.84
C ASP A 284 31.86 5.97 -7.98
N PHE A 285 31.33 6.43 -6.85
CA PHE A 285 30.27 7.43 -6.78
C PHE A 285 30.71 8.67 -5.98
N ARG A 286 31.99 8.74 -5.55
CA ARG A 286 32.50 9.81 -4.67
C ARG A 286 32.30 11.20 -5.25
N ARG A 287 32.39 11.35 -6.57
CA ARG A 287 32.23 12.66 -7.24
C ARG A 287 30.80 13.17 -7.14
N GLN A 288 29.82 12.29 -7.35
CA GLN A 288 28.40 12.58 -7.19
C GLN A 288 28.07 12.83 -5.71
N LEU A 289 28.65 12.05 -4.80
CA LEU A 289 28.47 12.20 -3.36
C LEU A 289 29.03 13.52 -2.81
N ALA A 290 30.22 13.95 -3.26
CA ALA A 290 30.78 15.26 -2.87
C ALA A 290 29.84 16.42 -3.27
N VAL A 291 29.27 16.36 -4.48
CA VAL A 291 28.29 17.35 -4.94
C VAL A 291 27.01 17.33 -4.10
N ILE A 292 26.55 16.15 -3.68
CA ILE A 292 25.40 16.00 -2.79
C ILE A 292 25.73 16.56 -1.40
N GLU A 293 26.91 16.28 -0.85
CA GLU A 293 27.36 16.77 0.44
C GLU A 293 27.43 18.30 0.47
N ASP A 294 28.06 18.91 -0.54
CA ASP A 294 28.19 20.36 -0.69
C ASP A 294 26.82 21.07 -0.77
N SER A 295 25.79 20.35 -1.24
CA SER A 295 24.42 20.87 -1.30
C SER A 295 23.70 20.92 0.06
N ARG A 296 24.34 20.44 1.14
CA ARG A 296 23.82 20.46 2.53
C ARG A 296 22.39 19.91 2.64
N VAL A 297 22.16 18.72 2.09
CA VAL A 297 20.87 18.02 2.21
C VAL A 297 20.77 17.27 3.53
N ASP A 298 19.54 17.05 4.00
CA ASP A 298 19.19 16.29 5.20
C ASP A 298 19.09 14.79 4.88
N ALA A 299 18.70 14.45 3.65
CA ALA A 299 18.46 13.10 3.18
C ALA A 299 18.81 12.89 1.71
N VAL A 300 19.07 11.62 1.35
CA VAL A 300 19.36 11.17 -0.02
C VAL A 300 18.39 10.06 -0.40
N VAL A 301 17.78 10.15 -1.57
CA VAL A 301 17.01 9.07 -2.19
C VAL A 301 17.85 8.43 -3.29
N ILE A 302 18.08 7.12 -3.18
CA ILE A 302 18.81 6.31 -4.15
C ILE A 302 17.80 5.57 -5.05
N TRP A 303 17.98 5.68 -6.36
CA TRP A 303 17.20 4.95 -7.35
C TRP A 303 18.13 4.11 -8.23
N ALA A 304 18.41 2.90 -7.76
CA ALA A 304 19.43 2.00 -8.30
C ALA A 304 19.14 0.55 -7.87
N ASP A 305 20.06 -0.35 -8.18
CA ASP A 305 20.09 -1.72 -7.67
C ASP A 305 20.86 -1.85 -6.36
N ILE A 306 20.68 -3.00 -5.69
CA ILE A 306 21.34 -3.37 -4.43
C ILE A 306 22.86 -3.15 -4.49
N GLY A 307 23.53 -3.62 -5.57
CA GLY A 307 24.99 -3.54 -5.70
C GLY A 307 25.54 -2.10 -5.65
N PRO A 308 25.18 -1.22 -6.59
CA PRO A 308 25.53 0.20 -6.54
C PRO A 308 25.08 0.89 -5.25
N THR A 309 23.89 0.54 -4.72
CA THR A 309 23.40 1.12 -3.46
C THR A 309 24.32 0.77 -2.30
N ALA A 310 24.77 -0.47 -2.20
CA ALA A 310 25.69 -0.91 -1.15
C ALA A 310 27.00 -0.13 -1.18
N GLU A 311 27.55 0.09 -2.37
CA GLU A 311 28.79 0.84 -2.54
C GLU A 311 28.60 2.33 -2.25
N ILE A 312 27.50 2.94 -2.73
CA ILE A 312 27.12 4.32 -2.39
C ILE A 312 27.05 4.49 -0.87
N LEU A 313 26.42 3.57 -0.16
CA LEU A 313 26.30 3.64 1.30
C LEU A 313 27.68 3.59 1.98
N LYS A 314 28.60 2.73 1.52
CA LYS A 314 29.97 2.68 2.04
C LYS A 314 30.71 3.98 1.80
N GLU A 315 30.72 4.46 0.57
CA GLU A 315 31.42 5.69 0.20
C GLU A 315 30.86 6.90 0.95
N MET A 316 29.55 6.97 1.17
CA MET A 316 28.95 7.98 2.05
C MET A 316 29.55 7.94 3.47
N ARG A 317 29.74 6.74 4.05
CA ARG A 317 30.35 6.61 5.39
C ARG A 317 31.84 6.98 5.38
N GLU A 318 32.57 6.60 4.34
CA GLU A 318 33.98 6.97 4.15
C GLU A 318 34.17 8.49 4.05
N LEU A 319 33.25 9.18 3.37
CA LEU A 319 33.22 10.64 3.27
C LEU A 319 32.72 11.33 4.55
N GLY A 320 32.28 10.58 5.57
CA GLY A 320 31.76 11.14 6.81
C GLY A 320 30.31 11.66 6.72
N MET A 321 29.61 11.35 5.64
CA MET A 321 28.21 11.73 5.42
C MET A 321 27.28 11.01 6.42
N ARG A 322 26.35 11.78 7.01
CA ARG A 322 25.41 11.32 8.07
C ARG A 322 23.94 11.43 7.69
N GLN A 323 23.64 11.84 6.47
CA GLN A 323 22.28 12.01 5.95
C GLN A 323 21.49 10.70 6.06
N ARG A 324 20.17 10.81 6.27
CA ARG A 324 19.28 9.65 6.13
C ARG A 324 19.22 9.23 4.66
N VAL A 325 19.25 7.93 4.41
CA VAL A 325 19.29 7.39 3.05
C VAL A 325 18.08 6.50 2.82
N PHE A 326 17.40 6.76 1.70
CA PHE A 326 16.19 6.07 1.29
C PHE A 326 16.37 5.42 -0.08
N GLY A 327 15.63 4.35 -0.38
CA GLY A 327 15.76 3.60 -1.63
C GLY A 327 14.45 3.19 -2.30
N SER A 328 14.54 2.91 -3.61
CA SER A 328 13.50 2.22 -4.39
C SER A 328 13.42 0.73 -4.02
N HIS A 329 12.41 0.02 -4.53
CA HIS A 329 12.25 -1.41 -4.22
C HIS A 329 13.41 -2.31 -4.68
N ARG A 330 14.18 -1.89 -5.69
CA ARG A 330 15.37 -2.61 -6.19
C ARG A 330 16.61 -2.43 -5.32
N THR A 331 16.54 -1.70 -4.21
CA THR A 331 17.70 -1.49 -3.31
C THR A 331 17.77 -2.44 -2.11
N ILE A 332 16.77 -3.29 -1.89
CA ILE A 332 16.72 -4.31 -0.83
C ILE A 332 16.12 -5.63 -1.34
N SER A 333 16.30 -6.72 -0.61
CA SER A 333 15.75 -8.05 -0.94
C SER A 333 15.14 -8.75 0.28
N GLY A 334 14.00 -9.41 0.06
CA GLY A 334 13.10 -9.70 1.17
C GLY A 334 13.40 -10.92 2.05
N THR A 335 13.98 -12.02 1.54
CA THR A 335 13.60 -13.35 2.06
C THR A 335 14.69 -14.16 2.76
N ALA A 336 15.98 -13.82 2.61
CA ALA A 336 17.06 -14.51 3.33
C ALA A 336 18.35 -13.70 3.39
N GLY A 337 18.72 -13.16 4.56
CA GLY A 337 19.99 -12.45 4.79
C GLY A 337 20.23 -11.38 3.73
N ASP A 338 19.57 -10.23 3.88
CA ASP A 338 19.48 -9.21 2.85
C ASP A 338 20.83 -8.93 2.17
N GLU A 339 20.84 -9.03 0.85
CA GLU A 339 22.01 -8.83 0.00
C GLU A 339 22.64 -7.44 0.20
N LEU A 340 21.83 -6.41 0.44
CA LEU A 340 22.31 -5.08 0.81
C LEU A 340 23.11 -5.14 2.12
N ILE A 341 22.60 -5.81 3.15
CA ILE A 341 23.29 -5.91 4.44
C ILE A 341 24.62 -6.66 4.27
N LYS A 342 24.63 -7.74 3.48
CA LYS A 342 25.85 -8.49 3.16
C LYS A 342 26.88 -7.63 2.44
N LEU A 343 26.45 -6.85 1.45
CA LEU A 343 27.35 -6.06 0.61
C LEU A 343 27.82 -4.77 1.30
N ALA A 344 26.93 -4.05 1.98
CA ALA A 344 27.21 -2.76 2.61
C ALA A 344 27.73 -2.88 4.06
N GLY A 345 27.46 -4.00 4.73
CA GLY A 345 27.85 -4.21 6.12
C GLY A 345 27.30 -3.11 7.05
N PRO A 346 28.11 -2.56 7.97
CA PRO A 346 27.67 -1.48 8.87
C PRO A 346 27.16 -0.21 8.16
N ALA A 347 27.54 0.01 6.90
CA ALA A 347 27.07 1.18 6.15
C ALA A 347 25.57 1.14 5.84
N ALA A 348 24.95 -0.05 5.86
CA ALA A 348 23.51 -0.23 5.67
C ALA A 348 22.67 0.32 6.82
N GLU A 349 23.25 0.54 8.02
CA GLU A 349 22.48 0.90 9.21
C GLU A 349 21.67 2.18 8.99
N GLY A 350 20.37 2.10 9.30
CA GLY A 350 19.42 3.19 9.15
C GLY A 350 18.94 3.47 7.72
N PHE A 351 19.34 2.65 6.74
CA PHE A 351 18.78 2.69 5.39
C PHE A 351 17.32 2.25 5.39
N GLU A 352 16.48 2.95 4.63
CA GLU A 352 15.06 2.62 4.49
C GLU A 352 14.67 2.54 3.00
N ALA A 353 13.91 1.53 2.59
CA ALA A 353 13.48 1.43 1.20
C ALA A 353 12.04 0.94 1.10
N VAL A 354 11.32 1.39 0.07
CA VAL A 354 9.99 0.85 -0.22
C VAL A 354 10.09 -0.59 -0.71
N TYR A 355 9.13 -1.43 -0.38
CA TYR A 355 9.09 -2.84 -0.80
C TYR A 355 7.64 -3.27 -1.05
N PRO A 356 7.36 -4.14 -2.03
CA PRO A 356 5.98 -4.45 -2.43
C PRO A 356 5.16 -5.19 -1.37
N TYR A 357 5.80 -5.93 -0.46
CA TYR A 357 5.14 -6.75 0.57
C TYR A 357 6.00 -6.89 1.83
N ASP A 358 5.51 -7.55 2.90
CA ASP A 358 6.33 -7.90 4.06
C ASP A 358 6.88 -9.34 3.93
N PRO A 359 8.17 -9.54 3.60
CA PRO A 359 8.75 -10.86 3.44
C PRO A 359 9.08 -11.55 4.78
N THR A 360 8.92 -10.86 5.91
CA THR A 360 9.17 -11.40 7.27
C THR A 360 7.92 -11.99 7.93
N ARG A 361 6.76 -11.88 7.26
CA ARG A 361 5.50 -12.46 7.75
C ARG A 361 5.60 -13.97 7.93
N ALA A 362 4.88 -14.49 8.92
CA ALA A 362 4.88 -15.91 9.26
C ALA A 362 3.57 -16.61 8.87
N ASP A 363 2.83 -16.08 7.88
CA ASP A 363 1.59 -16.72 7.46
C ASP A 363 1.89 -18.02 6.68
N PRO A 364 1.02 -19.06 6.80
CA PRO A 364 1.31 -20.38 6.23
C PRO A 364 1.55 -20.38 4.73
N ARG A 365 0.89 -19.49 3.97
CA ARG A 365 0.98 -19.46 2.50
C ARG A 365 2.34 -18.95 2.06
N TRP A 366 2.85 -17.91 2.72
CA TRP A 366 4.18 -17.40 2.44
C TRP A 366 5.27 -18.41 2.80
N LEU A 367 5.19 -19.01 3.99
CA LEU A 367 6.18 -19.99 4.44
C LEU A 367 6.22 -21.23 3.55
N ASP A 368 5.05 -21.71 3.12
CA ASP A 368 4.93 -22.83 2.18
C ASP A 368 5.54 -22.49 0.80
N PHE A 369 5.22 -21.30 0.25
CA PHE A 369 5.82 -20.83 -1.00
C PHE A 369 7.35 -20.76 -0.92
N VAL A 370 7.89 -20.13 0.14
CA VAL A 370 9.35 -20.01 0.34
C VAL A 370 10.00 -21.39 0.41
N ALA A 371 9.41 -22.33 1.17
CA ALA A 371 9.94 -23.69 1.29
C ALA A 371 9.97 -24.43 -0.05
N ARG A 372 8.87 -24.38 -0.81
CA ARG A 372 8.78 -25.04 -2.12
C ARG A 372 9.68 -24.40 -3.17
N TYR A 373 9.78 -23.07 -3.18
CA TYR A 373 10.69 -22.35 -4.06
C TYR A 373 12.15 -22.71 -3.77
N GLN A 374 12.56 -22.68 -2.50
CA GLN A 374 13.91 -23.07 -2.06
C GLN A 374 14.22 -24.53 -2.41
N ALA A 375 13.25 -25.43 -2.27
CA ALA A 375 13.42 -26.84 -2.64
C ALA A 375 13.59 -27.01 -4.17
N ARG A 376 12.89 -26.22 -4.97
CA ARG A 376 12.88 -26.33 -6.44
C ARG A 376 14.07 -25.66 -7.12
N PHE A 377 14.54 -24.53 -6.59
CA PHE A 377 15.56 -23.68 -7.24
C PHE A 377 16.84 -23.51 -6.43
N HIS A 378 16.88 -24.05 -5.20
CA HIS A 378 18.05 -23.97 -4.30
C HIS A 378 18.47 -22.53 -3.95
N GLU A 379 17.54 -21.57 -4.07
CA GLU A 379 17.71 -20.15 -3.75
C GLU A 379 16.45 -19.66 -3.05
N ALA A 380 16.56 -18.65 -2.17
CA ALA A 380 15.41 -18.01 -1.57
C ALA A 380 14.72 -17.10 -2.62
N PRO A 381 13.38 -17.04 -2.67
CA PRO A 381 12.69 -16.21 -3.66
C PRO A 381 12.84 -14.73 -3.32
N ASP A 382 13.22 -13.86 -4.26
CA ASP A 382 13.07 -12.40 -4.06
C ASP A 382 11.68 -11.91 -4.52
N HIS A 383 11.48 -10.60 -4.56
CA HIS A 383 10.21 -10.04 -5.04
C HIS A 383 9.98 -10.26 -6.53
N PHE A 384 11.02 -10.36 -7.37
CA PHE A 384 10.85 -10.68 -8.79
C PHE A 384 10.30 -12.09 -8.97
N ALA A 385 10.83 -13.06 -8.23
CA ALA A 385 10.30 -14.42 -8.20
C ALA A 385 8.88 -14.49 -7.63
N ALA A 386 8.65 -13.89 -6.45
CA ALA A 386 7.35 -14.00 -5.76
C ALA A 386 6.23 -13.27 -6.50
N LEU A 387 6.47 -12.08 -7.05
CA LEU A 387 5.50 -11.37 -7.87
C LEU A 387 5.27 -12.08 -9.21
N ALA A 388 6.29 -12.69 -9.82
CA ALA A 388 6.12 -13.45 -11.05
C ALA A 388 5.25 -14.69 -10.84
N TYR A 389 5.44 -15.39 -9.72
CA TYR A 389 4.59 -16.51 -9.34
C TYR A 389 3.12 -16.06 -9.22
N ASP A 390 2.82 -15.02 -8.45
CA ASP A 390 1.45 -14.53 -8.29
C ASP A 390 0.83 -14.05 -9.62
N ALA A 391 1.59 -13.31 -10.43
CA ALA A 391 1.12 -12.83 -11.72
C ALA A 391 0.86 -13.99 -12.70
N MET A 392 1.69 -15.02 -12.69
CA MET A 392 1.49 -16.20 -13.53
C MET A 392 0.29 -17.03 -13.06
N GLN A 393 0.10 -17.18 -11.74
CA GLN A 393 -1.11 -17.80 -11.19
C GLN A 393 -2.38 -17.04 -11.60
N ILE A 394 -2.36 -15.71 -11.57
CA ILE A 394 -3.44 -14.86 -12.08
C ILE A 394 -3.71 -15.11 -13.57
N LEU A 395 -2.66 -15.17 -14.40
CA LEU A 395 -2.80 -15.42 -15.84
C LEU A 395 -3.36 -16.81 -16.14
N LEU A 396 -2.88 -17.84 -15.45
CA LEU A 396 -3.34 -19.22 -15.60
C LEU A 396 -4.81 -19.36 -15.20
N ASP A 397 -5.21 -18.77 -14.09
CA ASP A 397 -6.61 -18.71 -13.66
C ASP A 397 -7.49 -17.96 -14.69
N ALA A 398 -7.00 -16.83 -15.22
CA ALA A 398 -7.72 -16.10 -16.27
C ALA A 398 -7.91 -16.95 -17.55
N ILE A 399 -6.88 -17.66 -18.02
CA ILE A 399 -6.97 -18.59 -19.15
C ILE A 399 -7.97 -19.71 -18.85
N CYS A 400 -7.88 -20.30 -17.66
CA CYS A 400 -8.77 -21.37 -17.26
C CYS A 400 -10.24 -20.96 -17.26
N ARG A 401 -10.55 -19.77 -16.71
CA ARG A 401 -11.91 -19.23 -16.69
C ARG A 401 -12.38 -18.80 -18.08
N ALA A 402 -11.54 -18.11 -18.83
CA ALA A 402 -11.90 -17.50 -20.11
C ALA A 402 -12.03 -18.48 -21.28
N GLY A 403 -11.26 -19.56 -21.27
CA GLY A 403 -11.02 -20.36 -22.45
C GLY A 403 -9.83 -19.85 -23.27
N LEU A 404 -9.51 -20.55 -24.35
CA LEU A 404 -8.43 -20.19 -25.28
C LEU A 404 -8.90 -19.12 -26.27
N ASN A 405 -9.28 -17.96 -25.73
CA ASN A 405 -9.69 -16.78 -26.46
C ASN A 405 -9.05 -15.54 -25.82
N ARG A 406 -8.23 -14.83 -26.60
CA ARG A 406 -7.47 -13.67 -26.12
C ARG A 406 -8.35 -12.55 -25.56
N GLY A 407 -9.47 -12.24 -26.22
CA GLY A 407 -10.43 -11.22 -25.76
C GLY A 407 -11.07 -11.56 -24.41
N ARG A 408 -11.47 -12.81 -24.22
CA ARG A 408 -12.01 -13.30 -22.94
C ARG A 408 -10.94 -13.39 -21.85
N ILE A 409 -9.70 -13.76 -22.19
CA ILE A 409 -8.56 -13.74 -21.25
C ILE A 409 -8.34 -12.32 -20.74
N ARG A 410 -8.33 -11.33 -21.65
CA ARG A 410 -8.26 -9.91 -21.30
C ARG A 410 -9.39 -9.52 -20.35
N ASP A 411 -10.63 -9.91 -20.63
CA ASP A 411 -11.77 -9.57 -19.78
C ASP A 411 -11.65 -10.22 -18.39
N ALA A 412 -11.22 -11.47 -18.33
CA ALA A 412 -10.97 -12.19 -17.08
C ALA A 412 -9.88 -11.54 -16.23
N LEU A 413 -8.83 -10.98 -16.85
CA LEU A 413 -7.77 -10.23 -16.17
C LEU A 413 -8.28 -8.86 -15.68
N THR A 414 -8.97 -8.11 -16.53
CA THR A 414 -9.42 -6.74 -16.22
C THR A 414 -10.55 -6.66 -15.19
N GLY A 415 -11.31 -7.75 -15.05
CA GLY A 415 -12.32 -7.92 -14.00
C GLY A 415 -11.76 -8.26 -12.62
N ILE A 416 -10.45 -8.45 -12.46
CA ILE A 416 -9.84 -8.70 -11.15
C ILE A 416 -9.71 -7.38 -10.40
N GLU A 417 -10.38 -7.28 -9.25
CA GLU A 417 -10.26 -6.13 -8.35
C GLU A 417 -9.36 -6.42 -7.15
N ASN A 418 -9.39 -7.66 -6.65
CA ASN A 418 -8.62 -8.10 -5.50
C ASN A 418 -8.08 -9.49 -5.76
N TYR A 419 -6.85 -9.74 -5.34
CA TYR A 419 -6.24 -11.06 -5.38
C TYR A 419 -5.43 -11.29 -4.12
N LYS A 420 -5.60 -12.47 -3.50
CA LYS A 420 -4.83 -12.85 -2.32
C LYS A 420 -3.73 -13.82 -2.73
N GLY A 421 -2.54 -13.31 -3.01
CA GLY A 421 -1.40 -14.09 -3.48
C GLY A 421 -0.48 -14.58 -2.38
N VAL A 422 0.67 -15.14 -2.77
CA VAL A 422 1.77 -15.42 -1.85
C VAL A 422 2.43 -14.13 -1.39
N THR A 423 2.39 -13.05 -2.18
CA THR A 423 2.90 -11.71 -1.86
C THR A 423 1.96 -10.86 -0.99
N GLY A 424 0.81 -11.41 -0.59
CA GLY A 424 -0.18 -10.73 0.24
C GLY A 424 -1.40 -10.26 -0.54
N ASP A 425 -2.07 -9.24 -0.03
CA ASP A 425 -3.27 -8.67 -0.66
C ASP A 425 -2.87 -7.72 -1.80
N LEU A 426 -3.34 -8.03 -3.01
CA LEU A 426 -3.21 -7.21 -4.21
C LEU A 426 -4.55 -6.55 -4.52
N VAL A 427 -4.52 -5.26 -4.85
CA VAL A 427 -5.73 -4.47 -5.13
C VAL A 427 -5.53 -3.75 -6.45
N PHE A 428 -6.43 -3.95 -7.42
CA PHE A 428 -6.26 -3.46 -8.78
C PHE A 428 -7.19 -2.30 -9.11
N ASP A 429 -6.62 -1.19 -9.57
CA ASP A 429 -7.38 -0.06 -10.09
C ASP A 429 -8.03 -0.39 -11.45
N PRO A 430 -8.92 0.47 -11.98
CA PRO A 430 -9.56 0.27 -13.28
C PRO A 430 -8.60 0.15 -14.47
N ASN A 431 -7.33 0.56 -14.34
CA ASN A 431 -6.32 0.40 -15.38
C ASN A 431 -5.45 -0.84 -15.16
N CYS A 432 -5.93 -1.80 -14.34
CA CYS A 432 -5.28 -3.08 -14.07
C CYS A 432 -3.89 -2.93 -13.41
N LYS A 433 -3.71 -1.87 -12.62
CA LYS A 433 -2.52 -1.63 -11.81
C LYS A 433 -2.77 -2.03 -10.37
N ASN A 434 -1.80 -2.68 -9.74
CA ASN A 434 -1.78 -2.83 -8.29
C ASN A 434 -1.55 -1.47 -7.57
N ILE A 435 -2.50 -1.11 -6.71
CA ILE A 435 -2.51 0.10 -5.87
C ILE A 435 -2.46 -0.23 -4.37
N ALA A 436 -2.20 -1.49 -4.01
CA ALA A 436 -2.06 -1.88 -2.62
C ALA A 436 -0.93 -1.06 -1.94
N PRO A 437 -1.14 -0.57 -0.70
CA PRO A 437 -0.11 0.13 0.06
C PRO A 437 1.19 -0.68 0.14
N MET A 438 2.33 -0.01 -0.08
CA MET A 438 3.64 -0.63 0.01
C MET A 438 4.12 -0.77 1.45
N TYR A 439 5.25 -1.43 1.63
CA TYR A 439 5.96 -1.54 2.88
C TYR A 439 7.21 -0.67 2.85
N LEU A 440 7.66 -0.24 4.02
CA LEU A 440 8.94 0.40 4.22
C LEU A 440 9.83 -0.57 5.00
N GLY A 441 10.85 -1.11 4.34
CA GLY A 441 11.89 -1.91 4.95
C GLY A 441 12.94 -1.00 5.58
N ARG A 442 13.22 -1.18 6.87
CA ARG A 442 14.26 -0.44 7.60
C ARG A 442 15.33 -1.36 8.12
N VAL A 443 16.58 -1.07 7.75
CA VAL A 443 17.76 -1.73 8.29
C VAL A 443 18.03 -1.24 9.71
N HIS A 444 18.07 -2.17 10.65
CA HIS A 444 18.46 -1.92 12.03
C HIS A 444 19.09 -3.16 12.66
N ASN A 445 20.28 -2.99 13.27
CA ASN A 445 21.01 -4.07 13.96
C ASN A 445 21.19 -5.32 13.07
N GLY A 446 21.55 -5.11 11.80
CA GLY A 446 21.80 -6.20 10.85
C GLY A 446 20.54 -6.97 10.39
N THR A 447 19.34 -6.45 10.67
CA THR A 447 18.06 -7.03 10.22
C THR A 447 17.21 -5.99 9.51
N ILE A 448 16.23 -6.42 8.71
CA ILE A 448 15.24 -5.52 8.10
C ILE A 448 13.87 -5.80 8.70
N SER A 449 13.27 -4.75 9.22
CA SER A 449 11.87 -4.75 9.66
C SER A 449 11.01 -4.06 8.60
N TYR A 450 9.81 -4.57 8.34
CA TYR A 450 8.91 -4.03 7.33
C TYR A 450 7.65 -3.47 7.99
N ARG A 451 7.34 -2.21 7.69
CA ARG A 451 6.10 -1.56 8.13
C ARG A 451 5.26 -1.18 6.92
N ARG A 452 3.99 -1.58 6.91
CA ARG A 452 3.04 -1.13 5.89
C ARG A 452 2.86 0.39 5.98
N ILE A 453 2.95 1.08 4.85
CA ILE A 453 2.84 2.54 4.76
C ILE A 453 1.89 2.94 3.63
N THR A 454 1.11 3.99 3.85
CA THR A 454 0.14 4.51 2.88
C THR A 454 0.64 5.83 2.30
N MET A 455 0.10 6.22 1.14
CA MET A 455 0.33 7.56 0.57
C MET A 455 -0.42 8.65 1.35
N GLU A 456 -1.41 8.27 2.16
CA GLU A 456 -2.26 9.17 2.92
C GLU A 456 -1.46 9.98 3.95
N LYS A 457 -1.99 11.15 4.31
CA LYS A 457 -1.47 11.86 5.48
C LYS A 457 -1.73 11.00 6.71
N ALA A 458 -0.76 10.95 7.62
CA ALA A 458 -1.01 10.41 8.94
C ALA A 458 -2.23 11.13 9.54
N TYR A 459 -3.25 10.37 9.92
CA TYR A 459 -4.51 10.93 10.45
C TYR A 459 -4.28 11.70 11.76
N ALA A 460 -3.17 11.44 12.45
CA ALA A 460 -2.65 12.29 13.49
C ALA A 460 -1.13 12.22 13.54
N ARG A 461 -0.49 13.31 13.95
CA ARG A 461 0.91 13.32 14.39
C ARG A 461 0.96 13.53 15.88
N VAL A 462 1.77 12.70 16.50
CA VAL A 462 2.05 12.70 17.92
C VAL A 462 3.50 13.14 18.10
N GLY A 463 3.72 14.23 18.82
CA GLY A 463 5.06 14.69 19.16
C GLY A 463 5.11 15.25 20.58
N GLU A 464 6.32 15.57 21.05
CA GLU A 464 6.54 16.13 22.39
C GLU A 464 5.77 17.44 22.62
N ASN A 465 5.43 18.16 21.54
CA ASN A 465 4.71 19.44 21.58
C ASN A 465 3.19 19.32 21.34
N GLY A 466 2.63 18.10 21.31
CA GLY A 466 1.19 17.90 21.20
C GLY A 466 0.71 16.97 20.08
N VAL A 467 -0.60 17.01 19.82
CA VAL A 467 -1.27 16.17 18.82
C VAL A 467 -1.89 17.01 17.71
N GLN A 468 -1.39 16.82 16.49
CA GLN A 468 -2.02 17.39 15.30
C GLN A 468 -2.91 16.33 14.66
N TYR A 469 -4.22 16.57 14.60
CA TYR A 469 -5.17 15.70 13.90
C TYR A 469 -5.34 16.17 12.44
N ALA A 470 -5.29 15.23 11.50
CA ALA A 470 -5.48 15.43 10.07
C ALA A 470 -6.29 14.27 9.45
N GLY A 471 -7.10 13.60 10.27
CA GLY A 471 -7.88 12.45 9.83
C GLY A 471 -9.05 12.81 8.91
N PRO A 472 -9.83 11.80 8.47
CA PRO A 472 -10.86 12.01 7.45
C PRO A 472 -11.91 13.02 7.91
N ALA A 473 -12.40 13.84 6.98
CA ALA A 473 -13.54 14.69 7.24
C ALA A 473 -14.76 13.82 7.58
N LEU A 474 -15.28 13.97 8.79
CA LEU A 474 -16.49 13.27 9.21
C LEU A 474 -17.71 14.11 8.80
N PRO A 475 -18.79 13.49 8.29
CA PRO A 475 -20.03 14.20 8.07
C PRO A 475 -20.69 14.56 9.41
N ASP A 476 -21.55 15.57 9.38
CA ASP A 476 -22.43 15.92 10.49
C ASP A 476 -23.43 14.78 10.75
N GLU A 477 -23.75 14.55 12.03
CA GLU A 477 -24.82 13.63 12.42
C GLU A 477 -26.16 14.17 11.96
N LYS A 478 -26.93 13.35 11.24
CA LYS A 478 -28.17 13.78 10.58
C LYS A 478 -29.40 13.67 11.49
N SER A 479 -29.23 13.08 12.67
CA SER A 479 -30.28 12.92 13.66
C SER A 479 -30.61 14.24 14.37
N ASN A 480 -31.91 14.51 14.57
CA ASN A 480 -32.37 15.56 15.49
C ASN A 480 -32.29 15.12 16.97
N ASP A 481 -32.03 13.84 17.25
CA ASP A 481 -31.72 13.30 18.58
C ASP A 481 -30.25 12.88 18.61
N LEU A 482 -29.40 13.80 19.08
CA LEU A 482 -27.97 13.62 19.23
C LEU A 482 -27.69 12.88 20.54
N LYS A 483 -26.72 11.95 20.54
CA LYS A 483 -26.51 11.06 21.69
C LYS A 483 -25.11 11.19 22.26
N ILE A 484 -24.97 11.22 23.59
CA ILE A 484 -23.70 11.04 24.30
C ILE A 484 -23.76 9.71 25.05
N GLY A 485 -22.76 8.86 24.87
CA GLY A 485 -22.64 7.60 25.62
C GLY A 485 -21.97 7.84 26.97
N VAL A 486 -22.54 7.30 28.04
CA VAL A 486 -21.93 7.27 29.38
C VAL A 486 -21.51 5.83 29.63
N PHE A 487 -20.19 5.58 29.63
CA PHE A 487 -19.61 4.25 29.70
C PHE A 487 -18.89 4.01 31.02
N GLY A 488 -19.34 3.00 31.77
CA GLY A 488 -18.66 2.54 32.95
C GLY A 488 -19.58 1.96 34.02
N PRO A 489 -19.07 1.75 35.24
CA PRO A 489 -19.85 1.17 36.32
C PRO A 489 -21.03 2.08 36.67
N HIS A 490 -22.18 1.47 36.92
CA HIS A 490 -23.46 2.06 37.27
C HIS A 490 -23.96 3.12 36.27
N ALA A 491 -23.54 3.06 35.00
CA ALA A 491 -23.90 4.04 33.98
C ALA A 491 -25.42 4.29 33.87
N GLY A 492 -26.24 3.26 34.06
CA GLY A 492 -27.70 3.39 34.07
C GLY A 492 -28.23 4.27 35.22
N GLU A 493 -27.62 4.19 36.39
CA GLU A 493 -27.98 5.00 37.57
C GLU A 493 -27.46 6.43 37.42
N VAL A 494 -26.22 6.58 36.91
CA VAL A 494 -25.61 7.87 36.60
C VAL A 494 -26.44 8.65 35.58
N VAL A 495 -26.88 8.01 34.49
CA VAL A 495 -27.74 8.67 33.50
C VAL A 495 -29.09 9.06 34.13
N LYS A 496 -29.70 8.20 34.95
CA LYS A 496 -30.95 8.54 35.65
C LYS A 496 -30.79 9.73 36.60
N SER A 497 -29.70 9.81 37.36
CA SER A 497 -29.46 10.92 38.29
C SER A 497 -29.23 12.25 37.57
N LEU A 498 -28.53 12.23 36.43
CA LEU A 498 -28.32 13.40 35.58
C LEU A 498 -29.64 13.91 34.94
N MET A 499 -30.57 13.00 34.65
CA MET A 499 -31.89 13.33 34.09
C MET A 499 -32.88 13.87 35.13
N TRP A 500 -32.64 13.64 36.43
CA TRP A 500 -33.53 14.08 37.53
C TRP A 500 -33.13 15.43 38.15
N GLY A 501 -31.95 15.95 37.80
CA GLY A 501 -31.39 17.19 38.36
C GLY A 501 -31.45 18.46 37.49
N GLN A 502 -32.04 18.41 36.29
CA GLN A 502 -32.18 19.57 35.39
C GLN A 502 -33.51 19.54 34.61
N PRO A 503 -34.23 20.67 34.45
CA PRO A 503 -35.29 20.77 33.46
C PRO A 503 -34.68 20.59 32.06
N ARG A 504 -35.44 20.03 31.11
CA ARG A 504 -35.04 19.93 29.68
C ARG A 504 -34.46 21.28 29.21
N VAL A 505 -33.13 21.40 29.17
CA VAL A 505 -32.47 22.63 28.73
C VAL A 505 -32.62 22.67 27.21
N ALA A 506 -33.51 23.54 26.74
CA ALA A 506 -33.45 24.00 25.36
C ALA A 506 -32.16 24.83 25.22
N ALA A 507 -31.11 24.24 24.62
CA ALA A 507 -29.92 24.99 24.25
C ALA A 507 -30.31 26.05 23.19
N PRO A 508 -29.88 27.32 23.33
CA PRO A 508 -30.02 28.30 22.24
C PRO A 508 -29.22 27.80 21.04
N MET A 509 -29.90 27.65 19.90
CA MET A 509 -29.33 27.09 18.68
C MET A 509 -28.40 28.05 17.93
N TRP A 510 -27.53 27.42 17.15
CA TRP A 510 -26.34 27.87 16.47
C TRP A 510 -26.35 29.28 15.85
N GLY A 511 -25.24 29.99 16.06
CA GLY A 511 -24.84 31.13 15.27
C GLY A 511 -23.31 31.21 15.19
N ARG A 512 -22.77 31.19 13.97
CA ARG A 512 -21.46 31.84 13.71
C ARG A 512 -21.60 33.30 14.18
N ALA A 513 -20.56 33.85 14.80
CA ALA A 513 -20.51 35.25 15.19
C ALA A 513 -21.03 36.16 14.04
N PRO A 514 -22.10 36.95 14.26
CA PRO A 514 -22.58 37.86 13.24
C PRO A 514 -21.64 39.07 13.13
N SER A 515 -21.29 39.43 11.90
CA SER A 515 -20.86 40.80 11.56
C SER A 515 -21.96 41.77 12.01
N PRO A 516 -21.62 42.97 12.53
CA PRO A 516 -22.59 43.83 13.21
C PRO A 516 -23.48 44.60 12.22
N VAL A 517 -24.37 43.93 11.49
CA VAL A 517 -25.54 44.53 10.83
C VAL A 517 -26.63 43.46 10.66
N GLN A 518 -27.86 43.83 11.07
CA GLN A 518 -29.17 43.25 10.77
C GLN A 518 -29.76 42.16 11.68
N SER A 519 -31.05 42.41 11.94
CA SER A 519 -31.95 41.89 12.96
C SER A 519 -32.97 40.90 12.39
N SER A 520 -33.53 40.11 13.30
CA SER A 520 -34.83 39.41 13.27
C SER A 520 -35.05 38.28 12.23
N GLU A 521 -35.57 37.16 12.76
CA GLU A 521 -36.28 36.04 12.11
C GLU A 521 -35.47 34.80 11.65
N ALA A 522 -35.55 33.74 12.46
CA ALA A 522 -36.08 32.40 12.12
C ALA A 522 -35.53 31.33 13.11
N ARG A 523 -36.35 30.88 14.08
CA ARG A 523 -36.05 29.71 14.92
C ARG A 523 -36.27 28.44 14.08
N GLN A 524 -35.23 27.67 13.80
CA GLN A 524 -35.36 26.31 13.25
C GLN A 524 -35.86 25.31 14.33
N PRO A 525 -36.38 24.12 13.97
CA PRO A 525 -36.95 23.17 14.94
C PRO A 525 -35.91 22.22 15.56
N GLY A 526 -35.85 22.20 16.91
CA GLY A 526 -35.75 21.03 17.80
C GLY A 526 -34.63 19.98 17.63
N VAL A 527 -33.36 20.35 17.83
CA VAL A 527 -32.30 19.36 18.12
C VAL A 527 -32.28 19.04 19.62
N HIS A 528 -32.39 17.76 19.97
CA HIS A 528 -32.35 17.22 21.33
C HIS A 528 -31.04 16.47 21.56
N LEU A 529 -30.49 16.57 22.77
CA LEU A 529 -29.37 15.74 23.18
C LEU A 529 -29.82 14.75 24.27
N SER A 530 -29.54 13.47 24.05
CA SER A 530 -29.90 12.37 24.96
C SER A 530 -28.65 11.60 25.41
N LEU A 531 -28.77 10.94 26.56
CA LEU A 531 -27.70 10.13 27.15
C LEU A 531 -28.00 8.65 26.98
N ILE A 532 -27.02 7.87 26.53
CA ILE A 532 -27.10 6.41 26.45
C ILE A 532 -26.23 5.82 27.56
N PRO A 533 -26.80 5.06 28.51
CA PRO A 533 -26.00 4.33 29.48
C PRO A 533 -25.38 3.09 28.83
N ILE A 534 -24.08 2.87 29.06
CA ILE A 534 -23.32 1.72 28.61
C ILE A 534 -22.67 1.09 29.85
N PRO A 535 -23.33 0.11 30.50
CA PRO A 535 -22.83 -0.50 31.73
C PRO A 535 -21.60 -1.40 31.48
N SER A 536 -20.55 -1.25 32.29
CA SER A 536 -19.32 -2.05 32.17
C SER A 536 -19.24 -3.28 33.09
N GLU A 537 -20.24 -3.49 33.95
CA GLU A 537 -20.29 -4.61 34.93
C GLU A 537 -20.65 -5.96 34.32
N SER A 538 -20.93 -5.99 33.02
CA SER A 538 -21.14 -7.22 32.27
C SER A 538 -19.82 -7.93 31.94
N SER A 539 -19.88 -9.16 31.42
CA SER A 539 -18.67 -9.83 30.95
C SER A 539 -17.94 -8.95 29.92
N TRP A 540 -16.60 -8.95 29.94
CA TRP A 540 -15.77 -8.04 29.13
C TRP A 540 -16.15 -8.00 27.63
N GLY A 541 -16.56 -9.15 27.08
CA GLY A 541 -17.05 -9.25 25.70
C GLY A 541 -18.39 -8.55 25.46
N LYS A 542 -19.30 -8.54 26.45
CA LYS A 542 -20.60 -7.85 26.36
C LYS A 542 -20.44 -6.34 26.48
N ALA A 543 -19.66 -5.84 27.44
CA ALA A 543 -19.38 -4.41 27.58
C ALA A 543 -18.73 -3.83 26.31
N SER A 544 -17.80 -4.57 25.70
CA SER A 544 -17.19 -4.20 24.43
C SER A 544 -18.19 -4.17 23.28
N ALA A 545 -19.09 -5.17 23.19
CA ALA A 545 -20.14 -5.21 22.17
C ALA A 545 -21.16 -4.07 22.31
N ASP A 546 -21.56 -3.75 23.54
CA ASP A 546 -22.50 -2.65 23.83
C ASP A 546 -21.87 -1.28 23.51
N LEU A 547 -20.57 -1.12 23.78
CA LEU A 547 -19.82 0.07 23.38
C LEU A 547 -19.70 0.21 21.85
N VAL A 548 -19.40 -0.89 21.14
CA VAL A 548 -19.39 -0.91 19.67
C VAL A 548 -20.77 -0.57 19.10
N LYS A 549 -21.83 -1.12 19.70
CA LYS A 549 -23.21 -0.81 19.32
C LYS A 549 -23.51 0.68 19.48
N ALA A 550 -23.15 1.27 20.62
CA ALA A 550 -23.38 2.70 20.86
C ALA A 550 -22.72 3.60 19.80
N VAL A 551 -21.51 3.23 19.37
CA VAL A 551 -20.72 3.98 18.38
C VAL A 551 -21.26 3.82 16.96
N TYR A 552 -21.52 2.59 16.53
CA TYR A 552 -21.80 2.25 15.13
C TYR A 552 -23.29 2.13 14.79
N GLN A 553 -24.15 1.83 15.76
CA GLN A 553 -25.60 1.70 15.56
C GLN A 553 -26.35 2.89 16.15
N ASP A 554 -25.97 3.33 17.37
CA ASP A 554 -26.65 4.45 18.02
C ASP A 554 -26.06 5.82 17.66
N HIS A 555 -24.93 5.84 16.94
CA HIS A 555 -24.27 7.03 16.42
C HIS A 555 -23.94 8.09 17.50
N VAL A 556 -23.44 7.68 18.67
CA VAL A 556 -23.06 8.65 19.72
C VAL A 556 -22.04 9.67 19.21
N LEU A 557 -22.20 10.95 19.57
CA LEU A 557 -21.28 12.03 19.20
C LEU A 557 -20.02 12.06 20.05
N ALA A 558 -20.12 11.61 21.30
CA ALA A 558 -19.04 11.61 22.27
C ALA A 558 -19.30 10.55 23.35
N LEU A 559 -18.24 10.20 24.07
CA LEU A 559 -18.29 9.28 25.21
C LEU A 559 -17.80 9.96 26.48
N ILE A 560 -18.42 9.65 27.62
CA ILE A 560 -17.87 9.89 28.95
C ILE A 560 -17.50 8.53 29.54
N ALA A 561 -16.23 8.32 29.87
CA ALA A 561 -15.76 7.12 30.55
C ALA A 561 -15.62 7.38 32.05
N LEU A 562 -16.29 6.57 32.87
CA LEU A 562 -16.48 6.84 34.31
C LEU A 562 -15.36 6.34 35.22
N ASP A 563 -14.53 5.42 34.74
CA ASP A 563 -13.43 4.83 35.50
C ASP A 563 -12.24 4.47 34.61
N ARG A 564 -11.16 3.98 35.22
CA ARG A 564 -9.93 3.60 34.50
C ARG A 564 -10.17 2.53 33.43
N ASN A 565 -10.85 1.43 33.76
CA ASN A 565 -11.02 0.31 32.83
C ASN A 565 -11.90 0.70 31.64
N SER A 566 -12.97 1.44 31.89
CA SER A 566 -13.86 1.95 30.85
C SER A 566 -13.17 2.99 29.99
N SER A 567 -12.25 3.79 30.57
CA SER A 567 -11.46 4.78 29.83
C SER A 567 -10.53 4.13 28.81
N HIS A 568 -9.77 3.10 29.21
CA HIS A 568 -8.87 2.37 28.28
C HIS A 568 -9.64 1.64 27.17
N LEU A 569 -10.82 1.09 27.46
CA LEU A 569 -11.64 0.45 26.43
C LEU A 569 -12.35 1.49 25.52
N ALA A 570 -12.79 2.62 26.06
CA ALA A 570 -13.32 3.75 25.30
C ALA A 570 -12.25 4.39 24.40
N GLU A 571 -11.02 4.50 24.87
CA GLU A 571 -9.88 4.97 24.07
C GLU A 571 -9.71 4.11 22.81
N GLN A 572 -9.65 2.78 22.97
CA GLN A 572 -9.45 1.86 21.85
C GLN A 572 -10.55 1.98 20.77
N ILE A 573 -11.81 2.18 21.18
CA ILE A 573 -12.90 2.38 20.22
C ILE A 573 -12.88 3.79 19.64
N GLY A 574 -12.65 4.82 20.47
CA GLY A 574 -12.65 6.22 20.08
C GLY A 574 -11.61 6.52 19.01
N VAL A 575 -10.42 5.93 19.11
CA VAL A 575 -9.36 6.04 18.10
C VAL A 575 -9.75 5.42 16.76
N LYS A 576 -10.40 4.26 16.78
CA LYS A 576 -10.76 3.53 15.56
C LYS A 576 -12.02 4.09 14.89
N SER A 577 -12.89 4.74 15.66
CA SER A 577 -14.20 5.22 15.22
C SER A 577 -14.33 6.74 15.19
N PHE A 578 -13.26 7.45 15.54
CA PHE A 578 -13.18 8.91 15.56
C PHE A 578 -14.26 9.54 16.47
N VAL A 579 -14.42 9.00 17.68
CA VAL A 579 -15.36 9.50 18.70
C VAL A 579 -14.55 10.12 19.85
N PRO A 580 -14.78 11.41 20.20
CA PRO A 580 -14.12 12.02 21.34
C PRO A 580 -14.58 11.38 22.66
N VAL A 581 -13.62 11.05 23.51
CA VAL A 581 -13.81 10.43 24.82
C VAL A 581 -13.34 11.39 25.91
N VAL A 582 -14.23 11.78 26.81
CA VAL A 582 -13.85 12.45 28.07
C VAL A 582 -13.75 11.38 29.16
N ALA A 583 -12.54 11.12 29.60
CA ALA A 583 -12.21 10.08 30.58
C ALA A 583 -12.03 10.68 31.97
N ILE A 584 -12.80 10.21 32.96
CA ILE A 584 -12.63 10.56 34.38
C ILE A 584 -11.68 9.51 34.98
N SER A 585 -10.39 9.84 35.07
CA SER A 585 -9.38 8.86 35.49
C SER A 585 -8.11 9.52 36.04
N SER A 586 -7.49 8.89 37.03
CA SER A 586 -6.16 9.25 37.54
C SER A 586 -5.01 8.72 36.65
N ASP A 587 -5.31 7.83 35.69
CA ASP A 587 -4.31 7.21 34.84
C ASP A 587 -3.86 8.14 33.71
N ARG A 588 -2.68 8.75 33.89
CA ARG A 588 -2.07 9.63 32.88
C ARG A 588 -1.63 8.91 31.60
N ALA A 589 -1.57 7.57 31.62
CA ALA A 589 -1.18 6.81 30.43
C ALA A 589 -2.14 7.05 29.25
N LEU A 590 -3.41 7.37 29.55
CA LEU A 590 -4.46 7.66 28.57
C LEU A 590 -4.13 8.84 27.65
N THR A 591 -3.39 9.84 28.15
CA THR A 591 -3.05 11.05 27.39
C THR A 591 -1.56 11.17 27.09
N SER A 592 -0.68 10.44 27.82
CA SER A 592 0.77 10.45 27.56
C SER A 592 1.17 9.80 26.24
N THR A 593 0.32 8.90 25.71
CA THR A 593 0.45 8.31 24.37
C THR A 593 0.02 9.28 23.27
N ASN A 594 -0.45 10.48 23.64
CA ASN A 594 -0.82 11.57 22.74
C ASN A 594 -1.86 11.11 21.71
N ILE A 595 -2.82 10.30 22.15
CA ILE A 595 -3.88 9.79 21.29
C ILE A 595 -4.91 10.91 21.03
N PRO A 596 -5.29 11.19 19.76
CA PRO A 596 -6.02 12.41 19.38
C PRO A 596 -7.47 12.53 19.89
N TRP A 597 -8.04 11.46 20.43
CA TRP A 597 -9.48 11.34 20.70
C TRP A 597 -9.85 11.21 22.17
N ILE A 598 -8.89 11.29 23.09
CA ILE A 598 -9.13 11.12 24.51
C ILE A 598 -8.72 12.36 25.30
N PHE A 599 -9.59 12.77 26.23
CA PHE A 599 -9.45 13.97 27.04
C PHE A 599 -9.62 13.58 28.51
N ARG A 600 -8.59 13.77 29.33
CA ARG A 600 -8.55 13.22 30.68
C ARG A 600 -8.89 14.28 31.73
N LEU A 601 -9.98 14.06 32.44
CA LEU A 601 -10.34 14.74 33.67
C LEU A 601 -9.80 13.98 34.89
N PRO A 602 -9.45 14.66 36.00
CA PRO A 602 -9.04 14.03 37.24
C PRO A 602 -10.06 13.01 37.76
N GLU A 603 -9.57 11.97 38.43
CA GLU A 603 -10.44 11.08 39.19
C GLU A 603 -11.20 11.87 40.27
N GLY A 604 -12.49 11.57 40.42
CA GLY A 604 -13.39 12.30 41.32
C GLY A 604 -14.06 13.53 40.70
N THR A 605 -13.73 13.90 39.45
CA THR A 605 -14.49 14.93 38.73
C THR A 605 -15.95 14.51 38.59
N PRO A 606 -16.92 15.37 39.00
CA PRO A 606 -18.34 15.07 38.86
C PRO A 606 -18.74 14.84 37.40
N VAL A 607 -19.58 13.83 37.14
CA VAL A 607 -19.99 13.46 35.77
C VAL A 607 -20.75 14.60 35.07
N ASP A 608 -21.48 15.43 35.83
CA ASP A 608 -22.15 16.62 35.30
C ASP A 608 -21.16 17.68 34.79
N GLU A 609 -19.94 17.73 35.32
CA GLU A 609 -18.87 18.58 34.81
C GLU A 609 -18.33 18.08 33.47
N ALA A 610 -18.03 16.79 33.37
CA ALA A 610 -17.64 16.15 32.10
C ALA A 610 -18.72 16.32 31.03
N LEU A 611 -19.98 16.18 31.44
CA LEU A 611 -21.13 16.37 30.57
C LEU A 611 -21.28 17.83 30.12
N ARG A 612 -21.16 18.81 31.02
CA ARG A 612 -21.15 20.25 30.66
C ARG A 612 -20.04 20.59 29.65
N CYS A 613 -18.86 20.00 29.81
CA CYS A 613 -17.75 20.17 28.89
C CYS A 613 -18.12 19.67 27.47
N LEU A 614 -18.63 18.45 27.35
CA LEU A 614 -19.08 17.91 26.07
C LEU A 614 -20.25 18.70 25.46
N TYR A 615 -21.22 19.12 26.27
CA TYR A 615 -22.31 19.98 25.81
C TYR A 615 -21.80 21.29 25.21
N ALA A 616 -20.87 21.96 25.90
CA ALA A 616 -20.29 23.21 25.42
C ALA A 616 -19.48 22.99 24.14
N ALA A 617 -18.72 21.89 24.05
CA ALA A 617 -17.99 21.53 22.84
C ALA A 617 -18.94 21.28 21.66
N ILE A 618 -20.00 20.50 21.84
CA ILE A 618 -21.03 20.21 20.82
C ILE A 618 -21.77 21.49 20.40
N ALA A 619 -22.10 22.37 21.35
CA ALA A 619 -22.77 23.64 21.06
C ALA A 619 -21.90 24.57 20.18
N GLN A 620 -20.57 24.55 20.37
CA GLN A 620 -19.64 25.34 19.55
C GLN A 620 -19.33 24.68 18.21
N ALA A 621 -19.17 23.35 18.20
CA ALA A 621 -18.70 22.59 17.05
C ALA A 621 -19.80 22.17 16.05
N GLY A 622 -21.05 22.09 16.51
CA GLY A 622 -22.11 21.38 15.81
C GLY A 622 -22.00 19.85 15.99
N PRO A 623 -22.85 19.06 15.31
CA PRO A 623 -22.99 17.62 15.51
C PRO A 623 -21.93 16.83 14.73
N ASN A 624 -20.67 17.28 14.80
CA ASN A 624 -19.56 16.73 14.06
C ASN A 624 -18.46 16.26 15.00
N ARG A 625 -18.19 14.95 15.06
CA ARG A 625 -17.23 14.36 16.01
C ARG A 625 -15.83 14.96 15.88
N ALA A 626 -15.37 15.25 14.66
CA ALA A 626 -14.06 15.84 14.43
C ALA A 626 -14.02 17.30 14.91
N SER A 627 -15.04 18.10 14.60
CA SER A 627 -15.13 19.48 15.11
C SER A 627 -15.23 19.55 16.63
N ILE A 628 -15.97 18.62 17.26
CA ILE A 628 -16.07 18.52 18.73
C ILE A 628 -14.69 18.25 19.34
N ARG A 629 -13.93 17.31 18.76
CA ARG A 629 -12.54 17.04 19.14
C ARG A 629 -11.67 18.28 19.01
N GLU A 630 -11.77 19.03 17.91
CA GLU A 630 -10.97 20.24 17.70
C GLU A 630 -11.28 21.32 18.75
N VAL A 631 -12.56 21.49 19.13
CA VAL A 631 -12.93 22.41 20.21
C VAL A 631 -12.30 21.99 21.53
N LEU A 632 -12.38 20.70 21.88
CA LEU A 632 -11.77 20.18 23.11
C LEU A 632 -10.24 20.31 23.11
N ALA A 633 -9.58 20.06 21.99
CA ALA A 633 -8.11 20.10 21.83
C ALA A 633 -7.55 21.50 21.55
N SER A 634 -8.40 22.54 21.51
CA SER A 634 -8.02 23.88 21.07
C SER A 634 -7.14 24.66 22.05
N GLY A 635 -7.02 24.22 23.31
CA GLY A 635 -6.45 25.02 24.39
C GLY A 635 -7.37 26.14 24.89
N ALA A 636 -8.58 26.28 24.32
CA ALA A 636 -9.58 27.23 24.80
C ALA A 636 -10.30 26.70 26.05
N LEU A 637 -10.93 27.62 26.79
CA LEU A 637 -11.76 27.26 27.94
C LEU A 637 -13.14 26.79 27.46
N VAL A 638 -13.50 25.54 27.76
CA VAL A 638 -14.77 24.89 27.41
C VAL A 638 -15.50 24.50 28.69
N ALA A 639 -16.53 25.26 29.06
CA ALA A 639 -17.29 25.09 30.31
C ALA A 639 -16.42 25.05 31.59
N GLY A 640 -15.35 25.86 31.64
CA GLY A 640 -14.44 25.91 32.79
C GLY A 640 -13.29 24.91 32.73
N VAL A 641 -13.29 24.01 31.74
CA VAL A 641 -12.24 23.01 31.51
C VAL A 641 -11.36 23.45 30.35
N ARG A 642 -10.04 23.22 30.44
CA ARG A 642 -9.10 23.49 29.36
C ARG A 642 -8.19 22.28 29.17
N PHE A 643 -8.18 21.71 27.97
CA PHE A 643 -7.25 20.63 27.62
C PHE A 643 -6.11 21.16 26.76
N GLU A 644 -4.94 20.55 26.91
CA GLU A 644 -3.87 20.61 25.92
C GLU A 644 -4.31 19.89 24.65
N SER A 645 -3.57 20.09 23.55
CA SER A 645 -3.81 19.33 22.31
C SER A 645 -3.61 17.81 22.48
N THR A 646 -2.88 17.39 23.52
CA THR A 646 -2.68 16.01 23.97
C THR A 646 -3.92 15.39 24.63
N GLY A 647 -4.91 16.22 24.98
CA GLY A 647 -6.07 15.84 25.77
C GLY A 647 -5.84 15.86 27.27
N GLU A 648 -4.64 16.18 27.73
CA GLU A 648 -4.35 16.35 29.16
C GLU A 648 -4.92 17.67 29.68
N LEU A 649 -5.47 17.66 30.90
CA LEU A 649 -6.00 18.87 31.54
C LEU A 649 -4.88 19.90 31.80
N MET A 650 -5.05 21.13 31.32
CA MET A 650 -4.18 22.26 31.63
C MET A 650 -4.42 22.75 33.07
N LYS A 651 -3.33 22.97 33.81
CA LYS A 651 -3.38 23.52 35.17
C LYS A 651 -3.63 25.02 35.20
#